data_AF-A0A9P8IL64-F1
#
_entry.id   AF-A0A9P8IL64-F1
#
_cell.length_a   1.000
_cell.length_b   1.000
_cell.length_c   1.000
_cell.angle_alpha   90.00
_cell.angle_beta   90.00
_cell.angle_gamma   90.00
#
_symmetry.space_group_name_H-M   'P 1'
#
loop_
_entity.id
_entity.type
_entity.pdbx_description
1 polymer ?
#
loop_
_entity_poly.entity_id
_entity_poly.type
_entity_poly.pdbx_seq_one_letter_code
_entity_poly.pdbx_strand_id
1 'polypeptide(L)'
;MSLVWKHLYPPKDLQSGQPVPKVILNEETRAKLSDVLFTLVKHDQKKMVAVVKALEEQVPFFDDEEDDHYIYDLNYHFDRNRALRAPCGYAGLLNLSNTCYLNSLMTQLFMNTTFRRFILGCRIDDPANSQQLLSYTQKLFGHMQESYRRFVDPSNFVHSIKTYDDALIDIHNQMDVDEFYNLLLDRWETQLSGHEEKRVIKSFYGGQLVQQVKSKECEHISERLEPFSAIQCDIKGKGTLAESLQAYVDGEVMEGDNKYKCSTCDRHVDAVKRACLKDVPDNVIFHLKRFDFNLRTLQRNKINDYFSFPDQIDMRPYTIEHLSNPTSDIEEDIFELVGVLVHAGTAESGHYYSYIRERPTSRNRPLWVEFNDDSVMPWDPAQMEYSTFGGPDHRPMYDHNGISYDKNFSAYMLFYQRSSSLRSEQEKVPALAIPAPLRVDVPDHLADHLSDENTNILRRHCIYDPSNVKLVQVLFRQSHQHCRSIGSCEKSSSINSFMAMRSQEHGLQDLAMRTLIGNLDQVVTRTKDTPGFLSYEEIIQDAVTSCERCAFSFYEYFNQHPSAFRMLLQRNPDQLVRSKIRNLFKVAVTKISTALPNVYDPEIRYKLAHDADGDETLSEPDASHRPVIDGVMLIFQHLWKFFHIHIRAWDDYFGAVLDFADMGHRETGYVFAANFLASAIRIISADPLQELSGNWARMLQSVIRRNNTTKPTSYVSIIRLVNHLMSHMRPQIGTGYVEDATERVSQPAEAFNWTTEEVDLVYSSPNGSYTSLFVEKLLALDQEHAGSNNIIRILTKLDSGMDEKVLGTLKLCIRGETSTQAMDPFLRASVTYLESTEQLSNAKDMIEHVSMQAKSLQNTEGVYFVQLFRTALDLRQQDREFCKAIRGFSRDLIPRWVPFLLASPEEQVRRSTHDFLVCELGKIDADATSDHDVTVDDQVSLRQMMKQTGVICLQYLRDHHVRRRAQMSREIADKFLKVIEGCATTVATTGDTQPELDVELLTLQDDVLNPFRRLIVDELEEDGSGML
;
A
#
# COMPACT_ATOMS: atom_id res chain seq x y z
N MET A 1 -30.87 -9.92 -23.67
CA MET A 1 -31.18 -8.93 -22.61
C MET A 1 -31.89 -9.52 -21.41
N SER A 2 -33.03 -10.23 -21.56
CA SER A 2 -33.70 -10.84 -20.39
C SER A 2 -32.77 -11.75 -19.56
N LEU A 3 -31.95 -12.60 -20.19
CA LEU A 3 -30.95 -13.42 -19.48
C LEU A 3 -29.91 -12.59 -18.69
N VAL A 4 -29.51 -11.44 -19.24
CA VAL A 4 -28.49 -10.56 -18.64
C VAL A 4 -29.05 -9.94 -17.36
N TRP A 5 -30.16 -9.21 -17.48
CA TRP A 5 -30.72 -8.42 -16.38
C TRP A 5 -31.50 -9.23 -15.34
N LYS A 6 -32.02 -10.40 -15.72
CA LYS A 6 -32.78 -11.26 -14.81
C LYS A 6 -31.88 -12.18 -13.98
N HIS A 7 -30.72 -12.59 -14.52
CA HIS A 7 -29.95 -13.70 -13.95
C HIS A 7 -28.48 -13.39 -13.72
N LEU A 8 -27.83 -12.57 -14.56
CA LEU A 8 -26.38 -12.37 -14.49
C LEU A 8 -25.97 -11.07 -13.80
N TYR A 9 -26.67 -9.97 -14.05
CA TYR A 9 -26.30 -8.64 -13.57
C TYR A 9 -27.53 -7.85 -13.13
N PRO A 10 -27.45 -7.06 -12.05
CA PRO A 10 -28.47 -6.07 -11.71
C PRO A 10 -28.53 -4.95 -12.77
N PRO A 11 -29.72 -4.41 -13.10
CA PRO A 11 -29.84 -3.21 -13.91
C PRO A 11 -29.28 -1.99 -13.18
N LYS A 12 -28.88 -0.96 -13.94
CA LYS A 12 -28.31 0.28 -13.39
C LYS A 12 -29.35 1.07 -12.57
N ASP A 13 -30.56 1.22 -13.10
CA ASP A 13 -31.61 2.03 -12.51
C ASP A 13 -32.76 1.11 -12.05
N LEU A 14 -32.98 1.04 -10.74
CA LEU A 14 -34.20 0.48 -10.17
C LEU A 14 -35.19 1.62 -9.93
N GLN A 15 -36.46 1.41 -10.26
CA GLN A 15 -37.50 2.35 -9.85
C GLN A 15 -37.70 2.24 -8.33
N SER A 16 -37.99 3.35 -7.65
CA SER A 16 -38.33 3.36 -6.22
C SER A 16 -39.38 2.29 -5.90
N GLY A 17 -39.15 1.52 -4.84
CA GLY A 17 -39.99 0.38 -4.44
C GLY A 17 -39.80 -0.91 -5.24
N GLN A 18 -38.94 -0.98 -6.27
CA GLN A 18 -38.62 -2.26 -6.92
C GLN A 18 -37.60 -3.07 -6.10
N PRO A 19 -37.82 -4.39 -5.90
CA PRO A 19 -36.87 -5.22 -5.18
C PRO A 19 -35.60 -5.44 -6.00
N VAL A 20 -34.46 -5.49 -5.31
CA VAL A 20 -33.18 -5.82 -5.93
C VAL A 20 -33.27 -7.19 -6.63
N PRO A 21 -32.86 -7.31 -7.91
CA PRO A 21 -33.03 -8.56 -8.65
C PRO A 21 -32.24 -9.73 -8.06
N LYS A 22 -32.87 -10.92 -8.05
CA LYS A 22 -32.23 -12.17 -7.63
C LYS A 22 -31.28 -12.69 -8.71
N VAL A 23 -30.07 -12.13 -8.76
CA VAL A 23 -28.98 -12.61 -9.61
C VAL A 23 -28.44 -13.96 -9.11
N ILE A 24 -27.92 -14.77 -10.02
CA ILE A 24 -27.29 -16.05 -9.69
C ILE A 24 -25.88 -15.75 -9.18
N LEU A 25 -25.56 -16.25 -7.97
CA LEU A 25 -24.25 -16.06 -7.33
C LEU A 25 -23.30 -17.27 -7.47
N ASN A 26 -23.84 -18.47 -7.75
CA ASN A 26 -23.04 -19.68 -7.92
C ASN A 26 -22.18 -19.59 -9.19
N GLU A 27 -20.86 -19.72 -9.02
CA GLU A 27 -19.86 -19.53 -10.08
C GLU A 27 -20.04 -20.49 -11.26
N GLU A 28 -20.26 -21.79 -11.00
CA GLU A 28 -20.42 -22.79 -12.06
C GLU A 28 -21.65 -22.50 -12.93
N THR A 29 -22.76 -22.11 -12.29
CA THR A 29 -24.00 -21.76 -13.00
C THR A 29 -23.82 -20.48 -13.82
N ARG A 30 -23.13 -19.46 -13.27
CA ARG A 30 -22.79 -18.23 -13.98
C ARG A 30 -21.89 -18.48 -15.18
N ALA A 31 -20.90 -19.37 -15.05
CA ALA A 31 -20.02 -19.77 -16.14
C ALA A 31 -20.80 -20.41 -17.30
N LYS A 32 -21.66 -21.39 -17.01
CA LYS A 32 -22.52 -22.04 -18.02
C LYS A 32 -23.46 -21.04 -18.70
N LEU A 33 -24.06 -20.12 -17.94
CA LEU A 33 -24.93 -19.08 -18.50
C LEU A 33 -24.17 -18.08 -19.38
N SER A 34 -22.94 -17.74 -19.00
CA SER A 34 -22.05 -16.90 -19.81
C SER A 34 -21.69 -17.57 -21.14
N ASP A 35 -21.40 -18.88 -21.12
CA ASP A 35 -21.12 -19.66 -22.33
C ASP A 35 -22.35 -19.75 -23.26
N VAL A 36 -23.55 -19.94 -22.68
CA VAL A 36 -24.83 -19.90 -23.42
C VAL A 36 -25.06 -18.51 -24.02
N LEU A 37 -24.85 -17.45 -23.24
CA LEU A 37 -25.02 -16.07 -23.71
C LEU A 37 -24.08 -15.78 -24.88
N PHE A 38 -22.80 -16.14 -24.78
CA PHE A 38 -21.83 -15.99 -25.86
C PHE A 38 -22.27 -16.75 -27.13
N THR A 39 -22.71 -18.00 -26.98
CA THR A 39 -23.15 -18.84 -28.11
C THR A 39 -24.35 -18.22 -28.85
N LEU A 40 -25.25 -17.55 -28.14
CA LEU A 40 -26.43 -16.89 -28.71
C LEU A 40 -26.09 -15.58 -29.45
N VAL A 41 -25.02 -14.89 -29.08
CA VAL A 41 -24.70 -13.55 -29.63
C VAL A 41 -23.51 -13.53 -30.59
N LYS A 42 -22.65 -14.55 -30.59
CA LYS A 42 -21.39 -14.55 -31.38
C LYS A 42 -21.55 -14.33 -32.90
N HIS A 43 -22.72 -14.62 -33.45
CA HIS A 43 -23.04 -14.45 -34.89
C HIS A 43 -24.06 -13.34 -35.17
N ASP A 44 -24.51 -12.59 -34.16
CA ASP A 44 -25.50 -11.53 -34.29
C ASP A 44 -24.96 -10.22 -33.72
N GLN A 45 -24.49 -9.34 -34.60
CA GLN A 45 -23.83 -8.08 -34.24
C GLN A 45 -24.73 -7.18 -33.37
N LYS A 46 -26.04 -7.09 -33.67
CA LYS A 46 -26.97 -6.25 -32.91
C LYS A 46 -27.14 -6.75 -31.49
N LYS A 47 -27.28 -8.08 -31.32
CA LYS A 47 -27.36 -8.69 -29.99
C LYS A 47 -26.04 -8.56 -29.22
N MET A 48 -24.91 -8.68 -29.91
CA MET A 48 -23.59 -8.49 -29.31
C MET A 48 -23.42 -7.07 -28.77
N VAL A 49 -23.73 -6.04 -29.58
CA VAL A 49 -23.71 -4.63 -29.15
C VAL A 49 -24.52 -4.44 -27.87
N ALA A 50 -25.74 -5.00 -27.81
CA ALA A 50 -26.59 -4.87 -26.63
C ALA A 50 -26.02 -5.55 -25.38
N VAL A 51 -25.34 -6.71 -25.53
CA VAL A 51 -24.68 -7.39 -24.40
C VAL A 51 -23.42 -6.65 -23.96
N VAL A 52 -22.57 -6.22 -24.89
CA VAL A 52 -21.34 -5.48 -24.57
C VAL A 52 -21.69 -4.16 -23.89
N LYS A 53 -22.71 -3.43 -24.37
CA LYS A 53 -23.20 -2.21 -23.70
C LYS A 53 -23.67 -2.48 -22.26
N ALA A 54 -24.38 -3.57 -22.02
CA ALA A 54 -24.80 -3.93 -20.67
C ALA A 54 -23.63 -4.28 -19.74
N LEU A 55 -22.54 -4.83 -20.28
CA LEU A 55 -21.29 -5.08 -19.55
C LEU A 55 -20.51 -3.79 -19.28
N GLU A 56 -20.45 -2.88 -20.25
CA GLU A 56 -19.88 -1.53 -20.09
C GLU A 56 -20.59 -0.77 -18.97
N GLU A 57 -21.92 -0.83 -18.95
CA GLU A 57 -22.73 -0.21 -17.90
C GLU A 57 -22.36 -0.71 -16.51
N GLN A 58 -21.85 -1.95 -16.35
CA GLN A 58 -21.39 -2.48 -15.06
C GLN A 58 -20.14 -1.79 -14.51
N VAL A 59 -19.41 -1.01 -15.30
CA VAL A 59 -18.21 -0.30 -14.84
C VAL A 59 -18.41 1.21 -14.96
N PRO A 60 -19.31 1.82 -14.18
CA PRO A 60 -19.64 3.22 -14.36
C PRO A 60 -18.64 4.14 -13.62
N PHE A 61 -18.32 5.27 -14.25
CA PHE A 61 -17.55 6.39 -13.68
C PHE A 61 -18.51 7.51 -13.24
N PHE A 62 -18.12 8.30 -12.23
CA PHE A 62 -18.76 9.59 -11.94
C PHE A 62 -18.14 10.67 -12.82
N ASP A 63 -19.00 11.49 -13.46
CA ASP A 63 -18.56 12.55 -14.36
C ASP A 63 -18.00 13.78 -13.60
N ASP A 64 -18.32 13.97 -12.30
CA ASP A 64 -18.23 15.29 -11.63
C ASP A 64 -17.51 15.36 -10.25
N GLU A 65 -16.76 14.34 -9.77
CA GLU A 65 -16.03 14.45 -8.49
C GLU A 65 -14.50 14.48 -8.67
N GLU A 66 -13.84 15.49 -8.06
CA GLU A 66 -12.41 15.83 -8.27
C GLU A 66 -11.42 14.76 -7.78
N ASP A 67 -11.83 13.82 -6.92
CA ASP A 67 -10.91 12.84 -6.31
C ASP A 67 -11.37 11.36 -6.38
N ASP A 68 -12.66 11.05 -6.56
CA ASP A 68 -13.17 9.66 -6.60
C ASP A 68 -14.14 9.40 -7.78
N HIS A 69 -13.57 9.20 -8.97
CA HIS A 69 -14.33 8.97 -10.20
C HIS A 69 -15.05 7.61 -10.28
N TYR A 70 -14.97 6.76 -9.25
CA TYR A 70 -15.47 5.40 -9.30
C TYR A 70 -16.71 5.22 -8.42
N ILE A 71 -17.76 4.62 -8.98
CA ILE A 71 -18.99 4.28 -8.24
C ILE A 71 -18.76 3.19 -7.19
N TYR A 72 -17.70 2.40 -7.34
CA TYR A 72 -17.35 1.34 -6.41
C TYR A 72 -16.17 1.76 -5.53
N ASP A 73 -16.37 1.62 -4.21
CA ASP A 73 -15.34 1.80 -3.18
C ASP A 73 -14.00 1.16 -3.58
N LEU A 74 -12.93 1.96 -3.46
CA LEU A 74 -11.58 1.78 -3.97
C LEU A 74 -10.64 0.98 -3.07
N ASN A 75 -11.17 0.29 -2.06
CA ASN A 75 -10.35 -0.52 -1.17
C ASN A 75 -9.55 -1.57 -1.95
N TYR A 76 -8.22 -1.47 -1.86
CA TYR A 76 -7.31 -2.48 -2.39
C TYR A 76 -7.54 -3.82 -1.68
N HIS A 77 -7.41 -4.92 -2.41
CA HIS A 77 -7.63 -6.30 -1.91
C HIS A 77 -9.11 -6.66 -1.72
N PHE A 78 -9.95 -6.28 -2.68
CA PHE A 78 -11.30 -6.80 -2.75
C PHE A 78 -11.28 -8.33 -2.86
N ASP A 79 -11.82 -9.01 -1.85
CA ASP A 79 -12.03 -10.45 -1.84
C ASP A 79 -13.52 -10.73 -2.08
N ARG A 80 -13.82 -11.23 -3.28
CA ARG A 80 -15.19 -11.57 -3.70
C ARG A 80 -15.84 -12.57 -2.73
N ASN A 81 -15.09 -13.53 -2.21
CA ASN A 81 -15.63 -14.59 -1.35
C ASN A 81 -16.02 -14.08 0.04
N ARG A 82 -15.46 -12.94 0.45
CA ARG A 82 -15.74 -12.28 1.73
C ARG A 82 -16.55 -10.99 1.58
N ALA A 83 -17.00 -10.66 0.38
CA ALA A 83 -17.71 -9.41 0.10
C ALA A 83 -19.17 -9.43 0.54
N LEU A 84 -19.82 -10.58 0.40
CA LEU A 84 -21.25 -10.74 0.71
C LEU A 84 -21.47 -11.30 2.11
N ARG A 85 -22.65 -10.99 2.66
CA ARG A 85 -23.15 -11.55 3.93
C ARG A 85 -23.17 -13.08 3.92
N ALA A 86 -23.15 -13.65 5.12
CA ALA A 86 -23.08 -15.09 5.31
C ALA A 86 -24.29 -15.81 4.68
N PRO A 87 -24.16 -17.09 4.29
CA PRO A 87 -25.26 -17.87 3.71
C PRO A 87 -26.49 -18.02 4.62
N CYS A 88 -26.33 -17.84 5.94
CA CYS A 88 -27.44 -17.78 6.89
C CYS A 88 -28.30 -16.50 6.77
N GLY A 89 -27.87 -15.51 5.97
CA GLY A 89 -28.63 -14.32 5.60
C GLY A 89 -28.39 -13.08 6.47
N TYR A 90 -27.55 -13.19 7.51
CA TYR A 90 -27.22 -12.11 8.44
C TYR A 90 -25.88 -11.46 8.11
N ALA A 91 -25.76 -10.16 8.39
CA ALA A 91 -24.52 -9.39 8.30
C ALA A 91 -23.89 -9.21 9.69
N GLY A 92 -22.55 -9.20 9.74
CA GLY A 92 -21.79 -8.89 10.94
C GLY A 92 -21.66 -7.38 11.19
N LEU A 93 -20.85 -7.02 12.19
CA LEU A 93 -20.50 -5.64 12.53
C LEU A 93 -18.97 -5.47 12.53
N LEU A 94 -18.46 -4.43 11.87
CA LEU A 94 -17.03 -4.14 11.89
C LEU A 94 -16.58 -3.81 13.31
N ASN A 95 -15.47 -4.39 13.75
CA ASN A 95 -14.82 -4.01 14.99
C ASN A 95 -13.91 -2.80 14.77
N LEU A 96 -14.20 -1.68 15.44
CA LEU A 96 -13.46 -0.42 15.27
C LEU A 96 -12.19 -0.34 16.12
N SER A 97 -11.98 -1.31 17.01
CA SER A 97 -10.75 -1.59 17.77
C SER A 97 -11.17 -2.48 18.95
N ASN A 98 -11.77 -1.89 19.98
CA ASN A 98 -12.23 -2.57 21.19
C ASN A 98 -13.76 -2.53 21.34
N THR A 99 -14.51 -2.49 20.23
CA THR A 99 -15.98 -2.31 20.23
C THR A 99 -16.76 -3.63 20.19
N CYS A 100 -16.13 -4.77 20.47
CA CYS A 100 -16.77 -6.09 20.41
C CYS A 100 -17.89 -6.26 21.46
N TYR A 101 -17.80 -5.60 22.63
CA TYR A 101 -18.87 -5.56 23.64
C TYR A 101 -20.16 -4.94 23.06
N LEU A 102 -20.01 -3.88 22.27
CA LEU A 102 -21.11 -3.21 21.59
C LEU A 102 -21.66 -4.08 20.45
N ASN A 103 -20.78 -4.65 19.62
CA ASN A 103 -21.19 -5.49 18.50
C ASN A 103 -22.02 -6.71 18.96
N SER A 104 -21.54 -7.40 20.00
CA SER A 104 -22.20 -8.57 20.58
C SER A 104 -23.55 -8.21 21.23
N LEU A 105 -23.66 -7.09 21.94
CA LEU A 105 -24.94 -6.63 22.48
C LEU A 105 -25.93 -6.22 21.39
N MET A 106 -25.49 -5.43 20.40
CA MET A 106 -26.36 -4.93 19.33
C MET A 106 -26.92 -6.06 18.45
N THR A 107 -26.15 -7.13 18.22
CA THR A 107 -26.65 -8.31 17.51
C THR A 107 -27.72 -9.07 18.32
N GLN A 108 -27.58 -9.17 19.64
CA GLN A 108 -28.62 -9.74 20.52
C GLN A 108 -29.93 -8.96 20.47
N LEU A 109 -29.85 -7.62 20.54
CA LEU A 109 -31.01 -6.73 20.45
C LEU A 109 -31.64 -6.75 19.05
N PHE A 110 -30.83 -6.78 17.98
CA PHE A 110 -31.31 -6.85 16.60
C PHE A 110 -32.11 -8.13 16.32
N MET A 111 -31.68 -9.26 16.88
CA MET A 111 -32.34 -10.56 16.70
C MET A 111 -33.65 -10.69 17.48
N ASN A 112 -33.93 -9.75 18.40
CA ASN A 112 -35.26 -9.60 18.98
C ASN A 112 -36.17 -8.86 17.98
N THR A 113 -37.05 -9.59 17.30
CA THR A 113 -37.82 -9.03 16.19
C THR A 113 -38.86 -8.00 16.60
N THR A 114 -39.36 -8.07 17.84
CA THR A 114 -40.29 -7.07 18.38
C THR A 114 -39.56 -5.78 18.73
N PHE A 115 -38.37 -5.88 19.34
CA PHE A 115 -37.48 -4.74 19.59
C PHE A 115 -37.04 -4.08 18.28
N ARG A 116 -36.60 -4.87 17.29
CA ARG A 116 -36.21 -4.37 15.96
C ARG A 116 -37.36 -3.64 15.26
N ARG A 117 -38.58 -4.19 15.33
CA ARG A 117 -39.78 -3.56 14.76
C ARG A 117 -40.11 -2.23 15.41
N PHE A 118 -39.96 -2.16 16.73
CA PHE A 118 -40.14 -0.92 17.48
C PHE A 118 -39.14 0.13 17.00
N ILE A 119 -37.83 -0.17 17.00
CA ILE A 119 -36.79 0.78 16.58
C ILE A 119 -36.98 1.26 15.14
N LEU A 120 -37.20 0.36 14.19
CA LEU A 120 -37.42 0.73 12.77
C LEU A 120 -38.73 1.51 12.55
N GLY A 121 -39.73 1.31 13.42
CA GLY A 121 -41.01 2.01 13.37
C GLY A 121 -41.04 3.36 14.11
N CYS A 122 -40.00 3.71 14.88
CA CYS A 122 -39.95 4.98 15.58
C CYS A 122 -39.98 6.16 14.60
N ARG A 123 -40.77 7.18 14.91
CA ARG A 123 -40.76 8.42 14.13
C ARG A 123 -39.60 9.30 14.59
N ILE A 124 -38.83 9.80 13.63
CA ILE A 124 -37.69 10.70 13.89
C ILE A 124 -37.98 12.03 13.22
N ASP A 125 -38.11 13.08 14.04
CA ASP A 125 -38.41 14.44 13.56
C ASP A 125 -37.11 15.29 13.43
N ASP A 126 -36.09 15.05 14.25
CA ASP A 126 -34.83 15.80 14.26
C ASP A 126 -33.59 14.87 14.26
N PRO A 127 -33.29 14.21 13.12
CA PRO A 127 -32.22 13.21 13.02
C PRO A 127 -30.80 13.78 13.11
N ALA A 128 -30.62 15.09 12.89
CA ALA A 128 -29.31 15.73 12.86
C ALA A 128 -28.85 16.25 14.22
N ASN A 129 -29.76 16.50 15.17
CA ASN A 129 -29.42 17.06 16.47
C ASN A 129 -29.91 16.16 17.62
N SER A 130 -31.15 16.36 18.08
CA SER A 130 -31.62 15.76 19.33
C SER A 130 -31.85 14.24 19.27
N GLN A 131 -32.08 13.68 18.07
CA GLN A 131 -32.39 12.26 17.86
C GLN A 131 -31.31 11.53 17.05
N GLN A 132 -30.07 12.01 17.10
CA GLN A 132 -28.97 11.48 16.30
C GLN A 132 -28.67 9.99 16.58
N LEU A 133 -28.66 9.57 17.86
CA LEU A 133 -28.41 8.18 18.25
C LEU A 133 -29.53 7.28 17.73
N LEU A 134 -30.79 7.69 17.93
CA LEU A 134 -31.95 6.93 17.45
C LEU A 134 -31.93 6.79 15.91
N SER A 135 -31.57 7.86 15.19
CA SER A 135 -31.43 7.82 13.72
C SER A 135 -30.34 6.87 13.26
N TYR A 136 -29.15 6.92 13.86
CA TYR A 136 -28.09 5.98 13.51
C TYR A 136 -28.39 4.55 13.95
N THR A 137 -29.16 4.34 15.02
CA THR A 137 -29.65 3.00 15.40
C THR A 137 -30.61 2.44 14.35
N GLN A 138 -31.54 3.26 13.84
CA GLN A 138 -32.42 2.87 12.73
C GLN A 138 -31.64 2.52 11.47
N LYS A 139 -30.68 3.37 11.09
CA LYS A 139 -29.80 3.10 9.94
C LYS A 139 -29.04 1.80 10.15
N LEU A 140 -28.41 1.60 11.30
CA LEU A 140 -27.64 0.39 11.62
C LEU A 140 -28.51 -0.87 11.49
N PHE A 141 -29.69 -0.90 12.10
CA PHE A 141 -30.60 -2.04 12.00
C PHE A 141 -31.14 -2.25 10.57
N GLY A 142 -31.42 -1.17 9.84
CA GLY A 142 -31.79 -1.23 8.43
C GLY A 142 -30.69 -1.86 7.58
N HIS A 143 -29.44 -1.42 7.74
CA HIS A 143 -28.28 -2.02 7.06
C HIS A 143 -28.06 -3.47 7.48
N MET A 144 -28.16 -3.82 8.77
CA MET A 144 -28.00 -5.22 9.24
C MET A 144 -29.04 -6.16 8.64
N GLN A 145 -30.27 -5.68 8.41
CA GLN A 145 -31.35 -6.47 7.79
C GLN A 145 -31.22 -6.53 6.26
N GLU A 146 -31.01 -5.39 5.61
CA GLU A 146 -31.15 -5.25 4.17
C GLU A 146 -29.85 -5.28 3.39
N SER A 147 -28.69 -4.95 3.97
CA SER A 147 -27.42 -4.80 3.24
C SER A 147 -26.76 -6.11 2.86
N TYR A 148 -26.41 -6.32 1.58
CA TYR A 148 -25.72 -7.51 1.10
C TYR A 148 -24.26 -7.61 1.53
N ARG A 149 -23.68 -6.57 2.16
CA ARG A 149 -22.30 -6.60 2.65
C ARG A 149 -22.12 -7.66 3.73
N ARG A 150 -20.89 -8.20 3.81
CA ARG A 150 -20.51 -9.14 4.88
C ARG A 150 -20.76 -8.57 6.28
N PHE A 151 -20.44 -7.30 6.47
CA PHE A 151 -20.61 -6.58 7.72
C PHE A 151 -21.05 -5.14 7.47
N VAL A 152 -21.61 -4.53 8.51
CA VAL A 152 -21.99 -3.11 8.56
C VAL A 152 -20.97 -2.36 9.41
N ASP A 153 -20.59 -1.17 8.98
CA ASP A 153 -19.71 -0.28 9.74
C ASP A 153 -20.53 0.51 10.79
N PRO A 154 -20.30 0.30 12.10
CA PRO A 154 -21.04 0.99 13.14
C PRO A 154 -20.47 2.38 13.49
N SER A 155 -19.44 2.89 12.80
CA SER A 155 -18.72 4.12 13.17
C SER A 155 -19.65 5.30 13.46
N ASN A 156 -20.58 5.62 12.56
CA ASN A 156 -21.51 6.74 12.77
C ASN A 156 -22.42 6.54 13.99
N PHE A 157 -22.82 5.29 14.27
CA PHE A 157 -23.58 4.95 15.47
C PHE A 157 -22.73 5.14 16.73
N VAL A 158 -21.50 4.61 16.76
CA VAL A 158 -20.60 4.72 17.92
C VAL A 158 -20.29 6.18 18.26
N HIS A 159 -19.99 7.01 17.26
CA HIS A 159 -19.69 8.44 17.47
C HIS A 159 -20.90 9.26 17.95
N SER A 160 -22.12 8.70 17.90
CA SER A 160 -23.33 9.37 18.41
C SER A 160 -23.65 9.05 19.87
N ILE A 161 -22.96 8.07 20.47
CA ILE A 161 -23.19 7.66 21.85
C ILE A 161 -22.36 8.55 22.78
N LYS A 162 -23.01 9.06 23.83
CA LYS A 162 -22.38 9.86 24.89
C LYS A 162 -22.42 9.12 26.23
N THR A 163 -21.28 9.05 26.92
CA THR A 163 -21.17 8.54 28.30
C THR A 163 -21.95 9.43 29.26
N TYR A 164 -22.16 9.01 30.52
CA TYR A 164 -22.89 9.81 31.51
C TYR A 164 -22.31 11.21 31.76
N ASP A 165 -21.01 11.41 31.53
CA ASP A 165 -20.32 12.70 31.62
C ASP A 165 -20.39 13.53 30.32
N ASP A 166 -21.28 13.15 29.39
CA ASP A 166 -21.46 13.73 28.05
C ASP A 166 -20.20 13.70 27.15
N ALA A 167 -19.22 12.86 27.49
CA ALA A 167 -18.05 12.57 26.64
C ALA A 167 -18.39 11.52 25.56
N LEU A 168 -17.66 11.55 24.45
CA LEU A 168 -17.78 10.52 23.40
C LEU A 168 -17.16 9.21 23.86
N ILE A 169 -17.69 8.07 23.38
CA ILE A 169 -17.07 6.76 23.62
C ILE A 169 -15.72 6.69 22.93
N ASP A 170 -14.69 6.33 23.68
CA ASP A 170 -13.35 6.01 23.16
C ASP A 170 -13.32 4.55 22.66
N ILE A 171 -13.18 4.38 21.35
CA ILE A 171 -13.16 3.07 20.68
C ILE A 171 -11.95 2.20 21.06
N HIS A 172 -10.92 2.79 21.67
CA HIS A 172 -9.74 2.07 22.15
C HIS A 172 -9.90 1.54 23.57
N ASN A 173 -10.92 1.97 24.31
CA ASN A 173 -11.20 1.48 25.66
C ASN A 173 -12.33 0.44 25.65
N GLN A 174 -12.13 -0.64 26.40
CA GLN A 174 -13.18 -1.64 26.60
C GLN A 174 -14.14 -1.13 27.68
N MET A 175 -15.45 -1.39 27.48
CA MET A 175 -16.48 -1.16 28.49
C MET A 175 -17.09 -2.50 28.91
N ASP A 176 -17.64 -2.53 30.12
CA ASP A 176 -18.46 -3.65 30.55
C ASP A 176 -19.79 -3.65 29.77
N VAL A 177 -20.22 -4.82 29.31
CA VAL A 177 -21.44 -4.93 28.47
C VAL A 177 -22.69 -4.52 29.24
N ASP A 178 -22.79 -4.83 30.54
CA ASP A 178 -23.95 -4.47 31.37
C ASP A 178 -24.00 -2.96 31.61
N GLU A 179 -22.84 -2.34 31.91
CA GLU A 179 -22.72 -0.89 32.03
C GLU A 179 -23.11 -0.19 30.72
N PHE A 180 -22.58 -0.69 29.59
CA PHE A 180 -22.89 -0.15 28.27
C PHE A 180 -24.37 -0.32 27.90
N TYR A 181 -24.99 -1.46 28.24
CA TYR A 181 -26.42 -1.70 27.98
C TYR A 181 -27.32 -0.70 28.71
N ASN A 182 -27.07 -0.46 30.01
CA ASN A 182 -27.85 0.50 30.78
C ASN A 182 -27.66 1.93 30.26
N LEU A 183 -26.42 2.32 29.96
CA LEU A 183 -26.12 3.61 29.31
C LEU A 183 -26.91 3.77 28.00
N LEU A 184 -26.89 2.76 27.14
CA LEU A 184 -27.53 2.82 25.83
C LEU A 184 -29.06 2.95 25.93
N LEU A 185 -29.68 2.19 26.84
CA LEU A 185 -31.12 2.30 27.11
C LEU A 185 -31.50 3.69 27.61
N ASP A 186 -30.76 4.25 28.56
CA ASP A 186 -31.00 5.59 29.09
C ASP A 186 -30.92 6.64 27.97
N ARG A 187 -29.87 6.54 27.12
CA ARG A 187 -29.68 7.47 25.99
C ARG A 187 -30.79 7.33 24.95
N TRP A 188 -31.23 6.12 24.59
CA TRP A 188 -32.39 5.94 23.71
C TRP A 188 -33.67 6.53 24.31
N GLU A 189 -33.94 6.29 25.60
CA GLU A 189 -35.13 6.82 26.27
C GLU A 189 -35.20 8.35 26.19
N THR A 190 -34.05 9.03 26.38
CA THR A 190 -34.01 10.50 26.32
C THR A 190 -34.34 11.05 24.93
N GLN A 191 -34.08 10.29 23.86
CA GLN A 191 -34.31 10.73 22.47
C GLN A 191 -35.69 10.34 21.92
N LEU A 192 -36.48 9.56 22.65
CA LEU A 192 -37.87 9.25 22.30
C LEU A 192 -38.79 10.43 22.66
N SER A 193 -39.66 10.81 21.74
CA SER A 193 -40.54 11.97 21.91
C SER A 193 -41.81 11.61 22.69
N GLY A 194 -42.37 10.42 22.49
CA GLY A 194 -43.63 9.99 23.11
C GLY A 194 -43.47 9.28 24.46
N HIS A 195 -44.34 9.60 25.42
CA HIS A 195 -44.39 8.87 26.71
C HIS A 195 -44.75 7.38 26.52
N GLU A 196 -45.58 7.07 25.54
CA GLU A 196 -45.91 5.68 25.18
C GLU A 196 -44.69 4.93 24.62
N GLU A 197 -43.90 5.55 23.76
CA GLU A 197 -42.68 4.95 23.20
C GLU A 197 -41.65 4.66 24.31
N LYS A 198 -41.49 5.60 25.26
CA LYS A 198 -40.65 5.41 26.46
C LYS A 198 -41.11 4.26 27.33
N ARG A 199 -42.43 4.05 27.44
CA ARG A 199 -43.00 2.92 28.18
C ARG A 199 -42.75 1.60 27.44
N VAL A 200 -42.89 1.59 26.12
CA VAL A 200 -42.68 0.41 25.28
C VAL A 200 -41.21 -0.03 25.29
N ILE A 201 -40.25 0.90 25.12
CA ILE A 201 -38.81 0.54 25.14
C ILE A 201 -38.41 -0.10 26.48
N LYS A 202 -38.93 0.43 27.60
CA LYS A 202 -38.72 -0.14 28.94
C LYS A 202 -39.38 -1.50 29.10
N SER A 203 -40.58 -1.71 28.54
CA SER A 203 -41.32 -2.96 28.71
C SER A 203 -40.66 -4.20 28.09
N PHE A 204 -39.72 -4.03 27.14
CA PHE A 204 -39.06 -5.17 26.49
C PHE A 204 -38.22 -6.00 27.44
N TYR A 205 -37.48 -5.34 28.33
CA TYR A 205 -36.51 -5.94 29.25
C TYR A 205 -36.61 -5.42 30.70
N GLY A 206 -37.43 -4.41 30.94
CA GLY A 206 -37.65 -3.80 32.24
C GLY A 206 -38.69 -4.54 33.05
N GLY A 207 -38.32 -4.94 34.27
CA GLY A 207 -39.21 -5.55 35.25
C GLY A 207 -39.16 -4.86 36.62
N GLN A 208 -39.88 -5.42 37.58
CA GLN A 208 -39.88 -4.97 38.98
C GLN A 208 -39.49 -6.08 39.95
N LEU A 209 -38.54 -5.76 40.83
CA LEU A 209 -38.17 -6.53 42.01
C LEU A 209 -38.85 -5.94 43.24
N VAL A 210 -39.13 -6.77 44.24
CA VAL A 210 -39.44 -6.32 45.59
C VAL A 210 -38.31 -6.75 46.50
N GLN A 211 -37.59 -5.77 47.04
CA GLN A 211 -36.71 -5.98 48.19
C GLN A 211 -37.59 -6.08 49.43
N GLN A 212 -37.57 -7.25 50.07
CA GLN A 212 -38.24 -7.50 51.33
C GLN A 212 -37.22 -7.65 52.44
N VAL A 213 -37.37 -6.87 53.51
CA VAL A 213 -36.68 -7.09 54.78
C VAL A 213 -37.68 -7.66 55.77
N LYS A 214 -37.57 -8.96 56.03
CA LYS A 214 -38.43 -9.68 56.96
C LYS A 214 -37.70 -9.85 58.29
N SER A 215 -38.22 -9.24 59.35
CA SER A 215 -37.69 -9.46 60.69
C SER A 215 -37.93 -10.91 61.13
N LYS A 216 -36.96 -11.51 61.83
CA LYS A 216 -37.11 -12.81 62.50
C LYS A 216 -37.79 -12.68 63.87
N GLU A 217 -37.78 -11.48 64.44
CA GLU A 217 -38.23 -11.20 65.81
C GLU A 217 -39.60 -10.50 65.87
N CYS A 218 -40.10 -9.98 64.75
CA CYS A 218 -41.41 -9.33 64.67
C CYS A 218 -42.09 -9.57 63.32
N GLU A 219 -43.41 -9.37 63.24
CA GLU A 219 -44.20 -9.58 62.00
C GLU A 219 -44.01 -8.45 60.94
N HIS A 220 -43.16 -7.46 61.21
CA HIS A 220 -42.95 -6.35 60.29
C HIS A 220 -42.14 -6.79 59.06
N ILE A 221 -42.72 -6.54 57.87
CA ILE A 221 -42.08 -6.71 56.58
C ILE A 221 -41.96 -5.33 55.95
N SER A 222 -40.72 -4.93 55.65
CA SER A 222 -40.44 -3.72 54.87
C SER A 222 -40.30 -4.11 53.41
N GLU A 223 -41.08 -3.49 52.54
CA GLU A 223 -41.08 -3.77 51.11
C GLU A 223 -40.69 -2.53 50.31
N ARG A 224 -39.78 -2.69 49.35
CA ARG A 224 -39.39 -1.64 48.42
C ARG A 224 -39.39 -2.19 47.00
N LEU A 225 -40.10 -1.49 46.11
CA LEU A 225 -40.06 -1.78 44.67
C LEU A 225 -38.79 -1.20 44.06
N GLU A 226 -38.07 -2.02 43.30
CA GLU A 226 -36.89 -1.61 42.56
C GLU A 226 -36.99 -2.09 41.11
N PRO A 227 -36.87 -1.19 40.11
CA PRO A 227 -36.86 -1.59 38.71
C PRO A 227 -35.56 -2.32 38.36
N PHE A 228 -35.62 -3.27 37.43
CA PHE A 228 -34.44 -3.93 36.88
C PHE A 228 -34.49 -4.03 35.36
N SER A 229 -33.33 -3.95 34.71
CA SER A 229 -33.16 -4.20 33.27
C SER A 229 -32.44 -5.53 32.99
N ALA A 230 -31.70 -6.02 33.98
CA ALA A 230 -31.03 -7.33 33.98
C ALA A 230 -31.02 -7.89 35.41
N ILE A 231 -31.18 -9.21 35.55
CA ILE A 231 -31.09 -9.91 36.82
C ILE A 231 -29.64 -10.32 37.03
N GLN A 232 -29.07 -9.82 38.13
CA GLN A 232 -27.68 -10.06 38.50
C GLN A 232 -27.54 -11.40 39.24
N CYS A 233 -26.89 -12.38 38.61
CA CYS A 233 -26.71 -13.74 39.13
C CYS A 233 -25.31 -13.94 39.70
N ASP A 234 -25.23 -14.35 40.97
CA ASP A 234 -23.98 -14.70 41.63
C ASP A 234 -23.53 -16.10 41.21
N ILE A 235 -22.25 -16.23 40.83
CA ILE A 235 -21.67 -17.48 40.30
C ILE A 235 -20.77 -18.16 41.33
N LYS A 236 -20.14 -17.38 42.21
CA LYS A 236 -19.15 -17.88 43.17
C LYS A 236 -19.81 -18.86 44.13
N GLY A 237 -19.42 -20.13 44.03
CA GLY A 237 -19.97 -21.21 44.86
C GLY A 237 -21.36 -21.70 44.42
N LYS A 238 -21.80 -21.40 43.19
CA LYS A 238 -23.06 -21.87 42.59
C LYS A 238 -22.74 -22.61 41.28
N GLY A 239 -23.26 -23.82 41.10
CA GLY A 239 -23.00 -24.64 39.91
C GLY A 239 -24.00 -24.42 38.77
N THR A 240 -25.17 -23.86 39.07
CA THR A 240 -26.27 -23.72 38.10
C THR A 240 -27.00 -22.37 38.20
N LEU A 241 -27.66 -21.96 37.11
CA LEU A 241 -28.53 -20.78 37.10
C LEU A 241 -29.68 -20.87 38.13
N ALA A 242 -30.28 -22.05 38.29
CA ALA A 242 -31.36 -22.27 39.24
C ALA A 242 -30.89 -22.07 40.70
N GLU A 243 -29.68 -22.52 41.04
CA GLU A 243 -29.08 -22.30 42.37
C GLU A 243 -28.78 -20.82 42.64
N SER A 244 -28.36 -20.08 41.61
CA SER A 244 -28.11 -18.64 41.71
C SER A 244 -29.40 -17.86 41.95
N LEU A 245 -30.47 -18.18 41.22
CA LEU A 245 -31.79 -17.57 41.42
C LEU A 245 -32.43 -17.97 42.75
N GLN A 246 -32.21 -19.20 43.22
CA GLN A 246 -32.67 -19.60 44.54
C GLN A 246 -31.97 -18.80 45.65
N ALA A 247 -30.66 -18.60 45.55
CA ALA A 247 -29.92 -17.76 46.48
C ALA A 247 -30.41 -16.30 46.46
N TYR A 248 -30.82 -15.81 45.29
CA TYR A 248 -31.38 -14.47 45.11
C TYR A 248 -32.66 -14.24 45.94
N VAL A 249 -33.55 -15.26 46.00
CA VAL A 249 -34.81 -15.19 46.76
C VAL A 249 -34.72 -15.65 48.21
N ASP A 250 -33.74 -16.51 48.54
CA ASP A 250 -33.45 -16.90 49.92
C ASP A 250 -32.93 -15.70 50.73
N GLY A 251 -32.17 -14.82 50.08
CA GLY A 251 -31.68 -13.56 50.63
C GLY A 251 -30.54 -13.71 51.63
N GLU A 252 -30.09 -12.56 52.15
CA GLU A 252 -28.99 -12.46 53.11
C GLU A 252 -29.52 -12.30 54.54
N VAL A 253 -28.88 -12.99 55.47
CA VAL A 253 -29.20 -12.92 56.90
C VAL A 253 -28.46 -11.73 57.53
N MET A 254 -29.21 -10.79 58.09
CA MET A 254 -28.73 -9.60 58.78
C MET A 254 -28.65 -9.87 60.29
N GLU A 255 -27.49 -10.30 60.77
CA GLU A 255 -27.21 -10.66 62.17
C GLU A 255 -25.94 -9.94 62.70
N GLY A 256 -25.75 -9.94 64.02
CA GLY A 256 -24.57 -9.34 64.67
C GLY A 256 -24.52 -7.81 64.55
N ASP A 257 -23.41 -7.28 64.06
CA ASP A 257 -23.21 -5.83 63.88
C ASP A 257 -24.02 -5.27 62.68
N ASN A 258 -24.57 -6.13 61.82
CA ASN A 258 -25.36 -5.76 60.64
C ASN A 258 -26.88 -5.87 60.86
N LYS A 259 -27.37 -5.85 62.11
CA LYS A 259 -28.80 -5.96 62.44
C LYS A 259 -29.65 -4.83 61.83
N TYR A 260 -30.86 -5.17 61.38
CA TYR A 260 -31.78 -4.21 60.76
C TYR A 260 -32.48 -3.34 61.81
N LYS A 261 -32.49 -2.02 61.63
CA LYS A 261 -33.27 -1.11 62.48
C LYS A 261 -34.73 -1.08 62.02
N CYS A 262 -35.59 -1.80 62.71
CA CYS A 262 -37.02 -1.92 62.38
C CYS A 262 -37.78 -0.63 62.75
N SER A 263 -38.47 -0.02 61.78
CA SER A 263 -39.20 1.24 61.96
C SER A 263 -40.45 1.12 62.86
N THR A 264 -41.06 -0.07 62.92
CA THR A 264 -42.26 -0.31 63.76
C THR A 264 -41.90 -0.55 65.23
N CYS A 265 -40.73 -1.13 65.50
CA CYS A 265 -40.31 -1.53 66.83
C CYS A 265 -39.15 -0.68 67.40
N ASP A 266 -38.56 0.19 66.57
CA ASP A 266 -37.42 1.08 66.83
C ASP A 266 -36.23 0.39 67.54
N ARG A 267 -36.00 -0.88 67.20
CA ARG A 267 -34.90 -1.71 67.72
C ARG A 267 -34.15 -2.38 66.57
N HIS A 268 -32.90 -2.73 66.84
CA HIS A 268 -32.07 -3.54 65.94
C HIS A 268 -32.48 -5.01 66.09
N VAL A 269 -33.06 -5.57 65.05
CA VAL A 269 -33.59 -6.94 65.01
C VAL A 269 -32.84 -7.76 63.98
N ASP A 270 -32.73 -9.07 64.22
CA ASP A 270 -32.24 -9.99 63.21
C ASP A 270 -33.28 -10.07 62.08
N ALA A 271 -32.84 -9.90 60.84
CA ALA A 271 -33.73 -9.86 59.67
C ALA A 271 -33.15 -10.65 58.50
N VAL A 272 -34.01 -11.00 57.54
CA VAL A 272 -33.60 -11.56 56.25
C VAL A 272 -33.94 -10.54 55.17
N LYS A 273 -32.93 -10.10 54.43
CA LYS A 273 -33.08 -9.22 53.28
C LYS A 273 -33.07 -10.07 52.02
N ARG A 274 -34.21 -10.17 51.34
CA ARG A 274 -34.37 -10.94 50.10
C ARG A 274 -34.91 -10.09 48.96
N ALA A 275 -34.64 -10.48 47.72
CA ALA A 275 -35.21 -9.86 46.53
C ALA A 275 -36.10 -10.88 45.82
N CYS A 276 -37.36 -10.51 45.57
CA CYS A 276 -38.35 -11.37 44.92
C CYS A 276 -38.80 -10.75 43.60
N LEU A 277 -39.10 -11.56 42.59
CA LEU A 277 -39.61 -11.07 41.31
C LEU A 277 -41.10 -10.74 41.41
N LYS A 278 -41.50 -9.58 40.90
CA LYS A 278 -42.91 -9.16 40.81
C LYS A 278 -43.37 -9.14 39.36
N ASP A 279 -42.90 -8.16 38.60
CA ASP A 279 -43.25 -8.00 37.20
C ASP A 279 -42.05 -8.48 36.36
N VAL A 280 -42.21 -9.61 35.67
CA VAL A 280 -41.17 -10.20 34.81
C VAL A 280 -41.52 -9.91 33.33
N PRO A 281 -40.64 -9.22 32.57
CA PRO A 281 -40.89 -8.94 31.17
C PRO A 281 -40.85 -10.20 30.30
N ASP A 282 -41.33 -10.10 29.06
CA ASP A 282 -41.30 -11.23 28.11
C ASP A 282 -39.87 -11.61 27.68
N ASN A 283 -38.93 -10.65 27.71
CA ASN A 283 -37.51 -10.93 27.49
C ASN A 283 -36.73 -10.61 28.76
N VAL A 284 -35.97 -11.58 29.27
CA VAL A 284 -35.19 -11.46 30.50
C VAL A 284 -33.71 -11.60 30.19
N ILE A 285 -32.91 -10.72 30.77
CA ILE A 285 -31.45 -10.77 30.69
C ILE A 285 -30.92 -11.21 32.06
N PHE A 286 -30.11 -12.27 32.08
CA PHE A 286 -29.34 -12.66 33.24
C PHE A 286 -27.88 -12.22 33.05
N HIS A 287 -27.42 -11.32 33.91
CA HIS A 287 -26.03 -10.91 33.98
C HIS A 287 -25.28 -11.82 34.95
N LEU A 288 -24.32 -12.57 34.44
CA LEU A 288 -23.53 -13.51 35.23
C LEU A 288 -22.35 -12.73 35.82
N LYS A 289 -22.32 -12.52 37.15
CA LYS A 289 -21.23 -11.81 37.85
C LYS A 289 -19.92 -12.59 37.85
N ARG A 290 -19.26 -12.65 36.69
CA ARG A 290 -17.95 -13.30 36.51
C ARG A 290 -16.78 -12.41 36.87
N PHE A 291 -16.98 -11.14 37.19
CA PHE A 291 -15.90 -10.26 37.63
C PHE A 291 -16.01 -10.02 39.13
N ASP A 292 -14.99 -10.46 39.87
CA ASP A 292 -14.88 -10.28 41.32
C ASP A 292 -13.70 -9.34 41.60
N PHE A 293 -13.89 -8.41 42.54
CA PHE A 293 -12.82 -7.51 42.95
C PHE A 293 -12.16 -8.04 44.21
N ASN A 294 -10.92 -8.51 44.07
CA ASN A 294 -10.20 -9.05 45.21
C ASN A 294 -9.64 -7.91 46.07
N LEU A 295 -10.31 -7.62 47.18
CA LEU A 295 -9.93 -6.56 48.13
C LEU A 295 -8.50 -6.70 48.68
N ARG A 296 -7.92 -7.92 48.69
CA ARG A 296 -6.55 -8.14 49.18
C ARG A 296 -5.50 -7.81 48.12
N THR A 297 -5.74 -8.16 46.86
CA THR A 297 -4.78 -7.91 45.77
C THR A 297 -5.05 -6.60 45.04
N LEU A 298 -6.19 -5.94 45.33
CA LEU A 298 -6.69 -4.75 44.64
C LEU A 298 -6.81 -4.94 43.11
N GLN A 299 -7.02 -6.18 42.68
CA GLN A 299 -7.12 -6.57 41.28
C GLN A 299 -8.50 -7.15 40.98
N ARG A 300 -9.00 -6.91 39.76
CA ARG A 300 -10.20 -7.56 39.22
C ARG A 300 -9.82 -8.94 38.70
N ASN A 301 -10.53 -9.96 39.15
CA ASN A 301 -10.35 -11.34 38.71
C ASN A 301 -11.60 -11.84 37.98
N LYS A 302 -11.39 -12.64 36.94
CA LYS A 302 -12.47 -13.34 36.23
C LYS A 302 -12.70 -14.72 36.84
N ILE A 303 -13.95 -15.04 37.15
CA ILE A 303 -14.43 -16.35 37.60
C ILE A 303 -14.72 -17.21 36.36
N ASN A 304 -13.86 -18.18 36.10
CA ASN A 304 -13.99 -19.14 35.00
C ASN A 304 -14.61 -20.47 35.43
N ASP A 305 -15.16 -20.54 36.66
CA ASP A 305 -15.83 -21.73 37.19
C ASP A 305 -16.92 -22.24 36.25
N TYR A 306 -17.10 -23.56 36.24
CA TYR A 306 -18.17 -24.23 35.51
C TYR A 306 -19.52 -23.78 36.06
N PHE A 307 -20.36 -23.24 35.18
CA PHE A 307 -21.70 -22.78 35.51
C PHE A 307 -22.65 -23.19 34.38
N SER A 308 -23.56 -24.11 34.68
CA SER A 308 -24.55 -24.57 33.70
C SER A 308 -25.84 -23.77 33.78
N PHE A 309 -26.46 -23.57 32.62
CA PHE A 309 -27.77 -22.93 32.50
C PHE A 309 -28.65 -23.77 31.58
N PRO A 310 -29.94 -23.99 31.95
CA PRO A 310 -30.81 -24.87 31.20
C PRO A 310 -31.41 -24.18 29.96
N ASP A 311 -31.75 -24.94 28.93
CA ASP A 311 -32.46 -24.41 27.75
C ASP A 311 -33.84 -23.83 28.10
N GLN A 312 -34.47 -24.34 29.16
CA GLN A 312 -35.76 -23.89 29.69
C GLN A 312 -35.67 -23.66 31.19
N ILE A 313 -36.22 -22.54 31.66
CA ILE A 313 -36.27 -22.20 33.07
C ILE A 313 -37.67 -21.77 33.48
N ASP A 314 -38.15 -22.30 34.60
CA ASP A 314 -39.42 -21.90 35.21
C ASP A 314 -39.16 -20.76 36.19
N MET A 315 -39.77 -19.60 35.94
CA MET A 315 -39.59 -18.41 36.76
C MET A 315 -40.53 -18.33 37.96
N ARG A 316 -41.59 -19.16 38.01
CA ARG A 316 -42.59 -19.15 39.10
C ARG A 316 -41.99 -19.25 40.49
N PRO A 317 -41.01 -20.13 40.79
CA PRO A 317 -40.50 -20.33 42.14
C PRO A 317 -39.90 -19.06 42.75
N TYR A 318 -39.53 -18.10 41.91
CA TYR A 318 -38.83 -16.88 42.29
C TYR A 318 -39.77 -15.66 42.39
N THR A 319 -41.08 -15.85 42.11
CA THR A 319 -42.09 -14.78 42.17
C THR A 319 -42.66 -14.59 43.57
N ILE A 320 -43.06 -13.36 43.91
CA ILE A 320 -43.66 -13.03 45.22
C ILE A 320 -44.95 -13.83 45.46
N GLU A 321 -45.76 -14.02 44.43
CA GLU A 321 -47.05 -14.72 44.53
C GLU A 321 -46.86 -16.17 44.98
N HIS A 322 -45.90 -16.85 44.37
CA HIS A 322 -45.54 -18.22 44.74
C HIS A 322 -44.85 -18.29 46.11
N LEU A 323 -43.93 -17.38 46.41
CA LEU A 323 -43.22 -17.33 47.70
C LEU A 323 -44.14 -17.00 48.89
N SER A 324 -45.24 -16.30 48.64
CA SER A 324 -46.23 -15.95 49.65
C SER A 324 -47.25 -17.07 49.87
N ASN A 325 -47.61 -17.81 48.81
CA ASN A 325 -48.53 -18.95 48.86
C ASN A 325 -48.01 -20.13 48.00
N PRO A 326 -47.11 -20.97 48.53
CA PRO A 326 -46.48 -22.07 47.77
C PRO A 326 -47.47 -23.16 47.31
N THR A 327 -48.65 -23.22 47.90
CA THR A 327 -49.72 -24.21 47.61
C THR A 327 -50.76 -23.73 46.60
N SER A 328 -50.56 -22.56 45.97
CA SER A 328 -51.46 -22.03 44.95
C SER A 328 -51.20 -22.66 43.57
N ASP A 329 -52.27 -23.03 42.85
CA ASP A 329 -52.22 -23.53 41.46
C ASP A 329 -51.89 -22.38 40.50
N ILE A 330 -50.62 -21.95 40.47
CA ILE A 330 -50.13 -20.93 39.53
C ILE A 330 -49.64 -21.61 38.25
N GLU A 331 -50.14 -21.18 37.09
CA GLU A 331 -49.74 -21.68 35.76
C GLU A 331 -48.24 -21.51 35.50
N GLU A 332 -47.63 -22.51 34.87
CA GLU A 332 -46.22 -22.55 34.46
C GLU A 332 -45.75 -21.31 33.70
N ASP A 333 -44.73 -20.62 34.23
CA ASP A 333 -44.12 -19.45 33.58
C ASP A 333 -42.73 -19.81 33.03
N ILE A 334 -42.74 -20.52 31.90
CA ILE A 334 -41.54 -21.08 31.27
C ILE A 334 -40.88 -20.03 30.36
N PHE A 335 -39.58 -19.91 30.49
CA PHE A 335 -38.70 -19.10 29.66
C PHE A 335 -37.70 -19.99 28.92
N GLU A 336 -37.44 -19.68 27.65
CA GLU A 336 -36.49 -20.40 26.80
C GLU A 336 -35.26 -19.56 26.49
N LEU A 337 -34.09 -20.22 26.43
CA LEU A 337 -32.84 -19.60 26.05
C LEU A 337 -32.88 -19.19 24.56
N VAL A 338 -32.62 -17.91 24.30
CA VAL A 338 -32.63 -17.33 22.95
C VAL A 338 -31.30 -16.69 22.54
N GLY A 339 -30.39 -16.45 23.49
CA GLY A 339 -29.08 -15.88 23.19
C GLY A 339 -28.09 -16.03 24.34
N VAL A 340 -26.82 -16.18 23.99
CA VAL A 340 -25.69 -16.26 24.92
C VAL A 340 -24.61 -15.30 24.45
N LEU A 341 -24.26 -14.33 25.28
CA LEU A 341 -23.13 -13.42 25.05
C LEU A 341 -21.93 -13.93 25.84
N VAL A 342 -20.83 -14.20 25.13
CA VAL A 342 -19.63 -14.83 25.66
C VAL A 342 -18.52 -13.81 25.76
N HIS A 343 -17.74 -13.90 26.85
CA HIS A 343 -16.53 -13.13 27.05
C HIS A 343 -15.31 -14.05 27.13
N ALA A 344 -14.33 -13.82 26.26
CA ALA A 344 -13.06 -14.54 26.21
C ALA A 344 -11.90 -13.62 26.63
N GLY A 345 -11.12 -13.99 27.65
CA GLY A 345 -10.02 -13.16 28.16
C GLY A 345 -10.04 -13.01 29.68
N THR A 346 -9.32 -12.00 30.17
CA THR A 346 -9.20 -11.64 31.60
C THR A 346 -10.21 -10.55 31.98
N ALA A 347 -10.28 -10.18 33.25
CA ALA A 347 -11.18 -9.12 33.71
C ALA A 347 -10.80 -7.70 33.22
N GLU A 348 -9.59 -7.51 32.70
CA GLU A 348 -9.08 -6.21 32.21
C GLU A 348 -9.02 -6.13 30.70
N SER A 349 -8.92 -7.28 30.01
CA SER A 349 -8.87 -7.34 28.56
C SER A 349 -9.47 -8.64 28.05
N GLY A 350 -10.37 -8.52 27.08
CA GLY A 350 -10.93 -9.67 26.41
C GLY A 350 -11.63 -9.35 25.10
N HIS A 351 -12.38 -10.32 24.62
CA HIS A 351 -13.15 -10.30 23.38
C HIS A 351 -14.57 -10.79 23.63
N TYR A 352 -15.55 -10.09 23.10
CA TYR A 352 -16.96 -10.41 23.24
C TYR A 352 -17.56 -10.87 21.91
N TYR A 353 -18.39 -11.91 21.96
CA TYR A 353 -19.12 -12.43 20.80
C TYR A 353 -20.44 -13.07 21.28
N SER A 354 -21.34 -13.41 20.35
CA SER A 354 -22.70 -13.86 20.69
C SER A 354 -23.15 -15.08 19.91
N TYR A 355 -23.76 -16.04 20.60
CA TYR A 355 -24.57 -17.11 20.02
C TYR A 355 -26.04 -16.75 20.14
N ILE A 356 -26.79 -16.78 19.04
CA ILE A 356 -28.18 -16.33 19.02
C ILE A 356 -29.07 -17.33 18.30
N ARG A 357 -30.21 -17.65 18.91
CA ARG A 357 -31.28 -18.47 18.33
C ARG A 357 -32.11 -17.62 17.38
N GLU A 358 -32.20 -18.05 16.12
CA GLU A 358 -33.06 -17.43 15.12
C GLU A 358 -34.54 -17.58 15.54
N ARG A 359 -35.24 -16.45 15.64
CA ARG A 359 -36.64 -16.40 16.08
C ARG A 359 -37.37 -15.19 15.48
N PRO A 360 -38.69 -15.30 15.21
CA PRO A 360 -39.44 -16.55 15.02
C PRO A 360 -38.96 -17.28 13.75
N THR A 361 -39.14 -18.60 13.66
CA THR A 361 -38.65 -19.41 12.52
C THR A 361 -39.68 -20.41 12.03
N SER A 362 -39.97 -20.46 10.74
CA SER A 362 -40.89 -21.45 10.16
C SER A 362 -40.33 -22.89 10.16
N ARG A 363 -39.08 -23.08 10.64
CA ARG A 363 -38.36 -24.35 10.60
C ARG A 363 -38.68 -25.19 11.84
N ASN A 364 -38.77 -26.52 11.65
CA ASN A 364 -38.99 -27.47 12.74
C ASN A 364 -37.86 -27.52 13.77
N ARG A 365 -36.64 -27.06 13.43
CA ARG A 365 -35.50 -26.97 14.35
C ARG A 365 -34.99 -25.53 14.41
N PRO A 366 -34.75 -24.98 15.61
CA PRO A 366 -34.20 -23.64 15.76
C PRO A 366 -32.75 -23.62 15.27
N LEU A 367 -32.45 -22.69 14.36
CA LEU A 367 -31.10 -22.48 13.87
C LEU A 367 -30.38 -21.51 14.82
N TRP A 368 -29.17 -21.86 15.23
CA TRP A 368 -28.32 -20.97 15.99
C TRP A 368 -27.24 -20.36 15.11
N VAL A 369 -26.91 -19.11 15.40
CA VAL A 369 -25.93 -18.31 14.66
C VAL A 369 -24.91 -17.75 15.64
N GLU A 370 -23.64 -17.90 15.31
CA GLU A 370 -22.54 -17.20 15.96
C GLU A 370 -22.30 -15.86 15.25
N PHE A 371 -22.36 -14.78 16.03
CA PHE A 371 -21.96 -13.43 15.65
C PHE A 371 -20.65 -13.09 16.35
N ASN A 372 -19.58 -13.00 15.56
CA ASN A 372 -18.25 -12.67 16.01
C ASN A 372 -17.72 -11.52 15.14
N ASP A 373 -18.07 -10.29 15.56
CA ASP A 373 -17.82 -9.05 14.81
C ASP A 373 -18.25 -9.16 13.33
N ASP A 374 -17.29 -9.12 12.41
CA ASP A 374 -17.50 -9.10 10.97
C ASP A 374 -17.89 -10.48 10.40
N SER A 375 -17.84 -11.53 11.23
CA SER A 375 -18.04 -12.91 10.86
C SER A 375 -19.33 -13.45 11.46
N VAL A 376 -20.15 -14.07 10.61
CA VAL A 376 -21.41 -14.68 11.02
C VAL A 376 -21.48 -16.09 10.47
N MET A 377 -21.67 -17.08 11.34
CA MET A 377 -21.62 -18.50 10.98
C MET A 377 -22.76 -19.28 11.64
N PRO A 378 -23.29 -20.34 11.01
CA PRO A 378 -24.17 -21.28 11.71
C PRO A 378 -23.43 -21.95 12.87
N TRP A 379 -24.12 -22.13 14.00
CA TRP A 379 -23.57 -22.75 15.20
C TRP A 379 -24.43 -23.93 15.65
N ASP A 380 -23.80 -24.98 16.17
CA ASP A 380 -24.49 -26.17 16.66
C ASP A 380 -24.70 -26.08 18.18
N PRO A 381 -25.96 -26.06 18.67
CA PRO A 381 -26.25 -26.02 20.10
C PRO A 381 -25.69 -27.20 20.89
N ALA A 382 -25.33 -28.33 20.24
CA ALA A 382 -24.62 -29.42 20.91
C ALA A 382 -23.26 -29.00 21.51
N GLN A 383 -22.69 -27.87 21.06
CA GLN A 383 -21.44 -27.32 21.58
C GLN A 383 -21.64 -26.36 22.76
N MET A 384 -22.87 -26.15 23.24
CA MET A 384 -23.18 -25.15 24.27
C MET A 384 -22.36 -25.31 25.54
N GLU A 385 -22.32 -26.51 26.11
CA GLU A 385 -21.54 -26.80 27.32
C GLU A 385 -20.05 -26.50 27.11
N TYR A 386 -19.50 -26.94 25.97
CA TYR A 386 -18.09 -26.73 25.66
C TYR A 386 -17.76 -25.23 25.55
N SER A 387 -18.58 -24.49 24.80
CA SER A 387 -18.29 -23.12 24.38
C SER A 387 -18.72 -22.04 25.37
N THR A 388 -19.57 -22.34 26.37
CA THR A 388 -20.22 -21.30 27.18
C THR A 388 -20.20 -21.51 28.69
N PHE A 389 -20.10 -22.73 29.21
CA PHE A 389 -20.24 -22.97 30.66
C PHE A 389 -18.99 -22.63 31.48
N GLY A 390 -17.81 -22.56 30.85
CA GLY A 390 -16.52 -22.42 31.53
C GLY A 390 -15.97 -23.76 32.03
N GLY A 391 -15.21 -23.71 33.13
CA GLY A 391 -14.57 -24.87 33.77
C GLY A 391 -13.24 -25.30 33.13
N PRO A 392 -12.66 -26.44 33.58
CA PRO A 392 -11.40 -26.96 33.07
C PRO A 392 -11.47 -27.35 31.57
N ASP A 393 -10.41 -27.06 30.81
CA ASP A 393 -10.30 -27.43 29.39
C ASP A 393 -9.77 -28.87 29.25
N HIS A 394 -10.67 -29.82 29.00
CA HIS A 394 -10.34 -31.25 28.86
C HIS A 394 -9.82 -31.65 27.46
N ARG A 395 -9.07 -30.77 26.77
CA ARG A 395 -8.42 -31.13 25.50
C ARG A 395 -7.29 -32.13 25.75
N PRO A 396 -7.14 -33.19 24.94
CA PRO A 396 -5.97 -34.05 25.00
C PRO A 396 -4.79 -33.32 24.35
N MET A 397 -3.97 -32.61 25.15
CA MET A 397 -2.72 -32.02 24.68
C MET A 397 -1.56 -32.99 24.90
N TYR A 398 -0.72 -33.10 23.88
CA TYR A 398 0.54 -33.85 23.80
C TYR A 398 1.64 -33.30 24.74
N ASP A 399 1.30 -32.80 25.94
CA ASP A 399 2.26 -32.29 26.92
C ASP A 399 2.26 -33.14 28.20
N HIS A 400 3.42 -33.70 28.52
CA HIS A 400 3.68 -34.66 29.60
C HIS A 400 3.57 -34.11 31.04
N ASN A 401 2.92 -32.97 31.28
CA ASN A 401 2.91 -32.32 32.60
C ASN A 401 1.59 -32.35 33.40
N GLY A 402 0.47 -32.83 32.84
CA GLY A 402 -0.76 -33.10 33.62
C GLY A 402 -1.42 -31.90 34.32
N ILE A 403 -1.08 -30.66 33.94
CA ILE A 403 -1.67 -29.44 34.48
C ILE A 403 -2.92 -29.09 33.66
N SER A 404 -4.10 -29.11 34.32
CA SER A 404 -5.37 -28.68 33.73
C SER A 404 -5.50 -27.17 33.85
N TYR A 405 -5.76 -26.49 32.74
CA TYR A 405 -6.07 -25.05 32.70
C TYR A 405 -7.58 -24.84 32.60
N ASP A 406 -8.09 -23.78 33.24
CA ASP A 406 -9.48 -23.35 33.04
C ASP A 406 -9.65 -22.69 31.68
N LYS A 407 -10.83 -22.87 31.07
CA LYS A 407 -11.20 -22.18 29.84
C LYS A 407 -11.18 -20.67 30.08
N ASN A 408 -10.57 -19.93 29.16
CA ASN A 408 -10.52 -18.47 29.21
C ASN A 408 -11.80 -17.80 28.65
N PHE A 409 -12.77 -18.56 28.17
CA PHE A 409 -14.05 -18.10 27.64
C PHE A 409 -15.23 -18.71 28.41
N SER A 410 -16.24 -17.88 28.64
CA SER A 410 -17.46 -18.29 29.36
C SER A 410 -18.60 -17.30 29.09
N ALA A 411 -19.84 -17.76 29.24
CA ALA A 411 -21.03 -16.92 29.13
C ALA A 411 -20.97 -15.78 30.15
N TYR A 412 -21.28 -14.58 29.69
CA TYR A 412 -21.30 -13.35 30.49
C TYR A 412 -22.73 -12.82 30.67
N MET A 413 -23.54 -12.86 29.60
CA MET A 413 -24.97 -12.53 29.67
C MET A 413 -25.80 -13.59 28.95
N LEU A 414 -26.94 -13.95 29.54
CA LEU A 414 -27.91 -14.88 28.97
C LEU A 414 -29.20 -14.15 28.64
N PHE A 415 -29.76 -14.43 27.48
CA PHE A 415 -31.03 -13.87 27.01
C PHE A 415 -32.07 -14.98 26.96
N TYR A 416 -33.14 -14.81 27.73
CA TYR A 416 -34.30 -15.71 27.76
C TYR A 416 -35.56 -14.99 27.28
N GLN A 417 -36.48 -15.72 26.67
CA GLN A 417 -37.80 -15.20 26.26
C GLN A 417 -38.91 -16.13 26.71
N ARG A 418 -40.04 -15.56 27.17
CA ARG A 418 -41.21 -16.30 27.66
C ARG A 418 -41.77 -17.21 26.57
N SER A 419 -41.97 -18.50 26.86
CA SER A 419 -42.42 -19.52 25.89
C SER A 419 -43.81 -19.24 25.31
N SER A 420 -44.72 -18.59 26.05
CA SER A 420 -46.02 -18.16 25.53
C SER A 420 -45.88 -17.05 24.47
N SER A 421 -44.99 -16.09 24.72
CA SER A 421 -44.69 -14.98 23.80
C SER A 421 -44.03 -15.50 22.52
N LEU A 422 -43.01 -16.37 22.65
CA LEU A 422 -42.37 -17.06 21.53
C LEU A 422 -43.37 -17.86 20.67
N ARG A 423 -44.24 -18.65 21.30
CA ARG A 423 -45.28 -19.42 20.59
C ARG A 423 -46.26 -18.50 19.86
N SER A 424 -46.70 -17.41 20.50
CA SER A 424 -47.58 -16.43 19.85
C SER A 424 -46.93 -15.77 18.64
N GLU A 425 -45.65 -15.41 18.71
CA GLU A 425 -44.90 -14.89 17.56
C GLU A 425 -44.77 -15.95 16.46
N GLN A 426 -44.50 -17.21 16.83
CA GLN A 426 -44.35 -18.32 15.91
C GLN A 426 -45.65 -18.65 15.15
N GLU A 427 -46.80 -18.59 15.84
CA GLU A 427 -48.13 -18.79 15.25
C GLU A 427 -48.53 -17.65 14.29
N LYS A 428 -48.06 -16.42 14.55
CA LYS A 428 -48.28 -15.27 13.66
C LYS A 428 -47.46 -15.37 12.36
N VAL A 429 -46.45 -16.23 12.29
CA VAL A 429 -45.66 -16.46 11.08
C VAL A 429 -46.32 -17.56 10.23
N PRO A 430 -46.77 -17.27 8.99
CA PRO A 430 -47.36 -18.28 8.11
C PRO A 430 -46.39 -19.45 7.87
N ALA A 431 -46.89 -20.69 7.96
CA ALA A 431 -46.10 -21.92 7.80
C ALA A 431 -45.43 -22.10 6.42
N LEU A 432 -45.81 -21.29 5.42
CA LEU A 432 -45.30 -21.36 4.05
C LEU A 432 -44.97 -19.95 3.53
N ALA A 433 -43.69 -19.72 3.22
CA ALA A 433 -43.18 -18.72 2.27
C ALA A 433 -42.68 -17.34 2.76
N ILE A 434 -42.20 -17.18 4.00
CA ILE A 434 -41.31 -16.03 4.31
C ILE A 434 -39.84 -16.51 4.22
N PRO A 435 -38.98 -15.89 3.38
CA PRO A 435 -37.56 -16.19 3.36
C PRO A 435 -36.95 -15.89 4.74
N ALA A 436 -36.37 -16.89 5.40
CA ALA A 436 -35.49 -16.65 6.54
C ALA A 436 -34.22 -15.93 6.03
N PRO A 437 -33.72 -14.89 6.73
CA PRO A 437 -34.18 -14.35 8.01
C PRO A 437 -35.42 -13.44 7.89
N LEU A 438 -36.26 -13.40 8.94
CA LEU A 438 -37.46 -12.55 8.99
C LEU A 438 -37.07 -11.08 8.73
N ARG A 439 -37.81 -10.42 7.84
CA ARG A 439 -37.67 -8.98 7.57
C ARG A 439 -38.83 -8.22 8.17
N VAL A 440 -38.53 -7.04 8.72
CA VAL A 440 -39.51 -6.07 9.22
C VAL A 440 -39.50 -4.85 8.32
N ASP A 441 -40.63 -4.15 8.22
CA ASP A 441 -40.73 -2.92 7.44
C ASP A 441 -39.67 -1.90 7.86
N VAL A 442 -38.98 -1.34 6.85
CA VAL A 442 -37.94 -0.33 6.99
C VAL A 442 -38.52 0.99 6.47
N PRO A 443 -38.19 2.16 7.05
CA PRO A 443 -38.64 3.44 6.52
C PRO A 443 -38.32 3.62 5.02
N ASP A 444 -39.27 4.11 4.23
CA ASP A 444 -39.17 4.16 2.75
C ASP A 444 -37.87 4.81 2.24
N HIS A 445 -37.49 5.96 2.83
CA HIS A 445 -36.26 6.68 2.47
C HIS A 445 -34.99 5.84 2.67
N LEU A 446 -34.98 4.99 3.70
CA LEU A 446 -33.87 4.11 4.03
C LEU A 446 -33.92 2.87 3.13
N ALA A 447 -35.11 2.33 2.85
CA ALA A 447 -35.30 1.19 1.97
C ALA A 447 -34.84 1.47 0.53
N ASP A 448 -35.18 2.63 -0.03
CA ASP A 448 -34.73 3.03 -1.38
C ASP A 448 -33.20 3.17 -1.44
N HIS A 449 -32.61 3.87 -0.46
CA HIS A 449 -31.15 4.02 -0.38
C HIS A 449 -30.43 2.66 -0.27
N LEU A 450 -30.94 1.76 0.58
CA LEU A 450 -30.39 0.40 0.75
C LEU A 450 -30.54 -0.44 -0.53
N SER A 451 -31.62 -0.24 -1.29
CA SER A 451 -31.83 -0.92 -2.58
C SER A 451 -30.76 -0.53 -3.60
N ASP A 452 -30.45 0.77 -3.68
CA ASP A 452 -29.41 1.30 -4.58
C ASP A 452 -28.01 0.82 -4.17
N GLU A 453 -27.69 0.88 -2.87
CA GLU A 453 -26.44 0.35 -2.33
C GLU A 453 -26.28 -1.15 -2.64
N ASN A 454 -27.33 -1.94 -2.40
CA ASN A 454 -27.34 -3.38 -2.65
C ASN A 454 -27.16 -3.72 -4.12
N THR A 455 -27.76 -2.92 -4.99
CA THR A 455 -27.58 -3.04 -6.44
C THR A 455 -26.12 -2.84 -6.79
N ASN A 456 -25.48 -1.80 -6.28
CA ASN A 456 -24.05 -1.56 -6.50
C ASN A 456 -23.16 -2.65 -5.90
N ILE A 457 -23.47 -3.17 -4.69
CA ILE A 457 -22.75 -4.29 -4.07
C ILE A 457 -22.80 -5.54 -4.97
N LEU A 458 -23.98 -5.88 -5.49
CA LEU A 458 -24.16 -7.04 -6.36
C LEU A 458 -23.49 -6.85 -7.73
N ARG A 459 -23.59 -5.65 -8.33
CA ARG A 459 -22.90 -5.33 -9.59
C ARG A 459 -21.40 -5.51 -9.42
N ARG A 460 -20.83 -4.92 -8.36
CA ARG A 460 -19.44 -5.11 -7.98
C ARG A 460 -19.13 -6.60 -7.86
N HIS A 461 -19.85 -7.35 -7.04
CA HIS A 461 -19.64 -8.80 -6.87
C HIS A 461 -19.67 -9.59 -8.20
N CYS A 462 -20.55 -9.22 -9.14
CA CYS A 462 -20.66 -9.87 -10.44
C CYS A 462 -19.50 -9.54 -11.39
N ILE A 463 -18.87 -8.36 -11.28
CA ILE A 463 -17.73 -7.93 -12.10
C ILE A 463 -16.48 -8.78 -11.81
N TYR A 464 -16.24 -9.08 -10.53
CA TYR A 464 -15.09 -9.89 -10.08
C TYR A 464 -15.32 -11.39 -10.24
N ASP A 465 -16.45 -11.82 -10.80
CA ASP A 465 -16.66 -13.21 -11.11
C ASP A 465 -15.72 -13.66 -12.25
N PRO A 466 -15.00 -14.79 -12.12
CA PRO A 466 -14.10 -15.27 -13.17
C PRO A 466 -14.81 -15.49 -14.53
N SER A 467 -16.09 -15.86 -14.51
CA SER A 467 -16.87 -16.03 -15.75
C SER A 467 -17.16 -14.70 -16.44
N ASN A 468 -17.26 -13.59 -15.70
CA ASN A 468 -17.43 -12.26 -16.26
C ASN A 468 -16.17 -11.83 -17.03
N VAL A 469 -14.99 -12.00 -16.43
CA VAL A 469 -13.70 -11.73 -17.09
C VAL A 469 -13.59 -12.52 -18.39
N LYS A 470 -13.88 -13.83 -18.33
CA LYS A 470 -13.85 -14.70 -19.51
C LYS A 470 -14.84 -14.24 -20.58
N LEU A 471 -16.08 -13.88 -20.20
CA LEU A 471 -17.13 -13.42 -21.10
C LEU A 471 -16.72 -12.14 -21.84
N VAL A 472 -16.21 -11.13 -21.13
CA VAL A 472 -15.74 -9.87 -21.73
C VAL A 472 -14.61 -10.17 -22.73
N GLN A 473 -13.64 -11.02 -22.36
CA GLN A 473 -12.53 -11.39 -23.22
C GLN A 473 -12.97 -12.15 -24.50
N VAL A 474 -13.91 -13.10 -24.42
CA VAL A 474 -14.38 -13.82 -25.62
C VAL A 474 -15.24 -12.95 -26.52
N LEU A 475 -16.06 -12.06 -25.96
CA LEU A 475 -16.83 -11.08 -26.74
C LEU A 475 -15.90 -10.11 -27.47
N PHE A 476 -14.85 -9.63 -26.81
CA PHE A 476 -13.84 -8.79 -27.45
C PHE A 476 -13.16 -9.53 -28.60
N ARG A 477 -12.62 -10.74 -28.37
CA ARG A 477 -11.97 -11.55 -29.42
C ARG A 477 -12.89 -11.75 -30.63
N GLN A 478 -14.16 -12.07 -30.39
CA GLN A 478 -15.15 -12.25 -31.46
C GLN A 478 -15.40 -10.94 -32.23
N SER A 479 -15.49 -9.80 -31.54
CA SER A 479 -15.65 -8.49 -32.18
C SER A 479 -14.42 -8.10 -33.01
N HIS A 480 -13.22 -8.41 -32.51
CA HIS A 480 -11.94 -8.08 -33.14
C HIS A 480 -11.65 -8.91 -34.40
N GLN A 481 -12.11 -10.17 -34.48
CA GLN A 481 -11.99 -10.98 -35.71
C GLN A 481 -12.56 -10.28 -36.94
N HIS A 482 -13.58 -9.45 -36.77
CA HIS A 482 -14.22 -8.71 -37.85
C HIS A 482 -13.43 -7.44 -38.26
N CYS A 483 -12.51 -6.93 -37.43
CA CYS A 483 -11.64 -5.79 -37.78
C CYS A 483 -10.68 -6.13 -38.92
N ARG A 484 -10.21 -7.38 -39.00
CA ARG A 484 -9.26 -7.81 -40.05
C ARG A 484 -9.87 -7.80 -41.46
N SER A 485 -11.19 -7.65 -41.58
CA SER A 485 -11.93 -7.54 -42.86
C SER A 485 -12.19 -6.10 -43.29
N ILE A 486 -11.94 -5.11 -42.43
CA ILE A 486 -12.13 -3.70 -42.74
C ILE A 486 -10.83 -3.25 -43.42
N GLY A 487 -10.92 -2.78 -44.67
CA GLY A 487 -9.76 -2.35 -45.44
C GLY A 487 -8.93 -1.29 -44.69
N SER A 488 -7.62 -1.23 -44.97
CA SER A 488 -6.73 -0.21 -44.38
C SER A 488 -7.37 1.17 -44.49
N CYS A 489 -7.39 1.93 -43.38
CA CYS A 489 -7.91 3.29 -43.41
C CYS A 489 -7.12 4.09 -44.44
N GLU A 490 -7.74 4.45 -45.58
CA GLU A 490 -7.16 5.47 -46.46
C GLU A 490 -6.85 6.68 -45.58
N LYS A 491 -5.64 7.22 -45.71
CA LYS A 491 -5.10 8.31 -44.87
C LYS A 491 -6.16 9.41 -44.73
N SER A 492 -6.91 9.42 -43.63
CA SER A 492 -7.98 10.39 -43.44
C SER A 492 -7.36 11.79 -43.47
N SER A 493 -7.93 12.70 -44.26
CA SER A 493 -7.40 14.05 -44.40
C SER A 493 -7.54 14.90 -43.12
N SER A 494 -8.40 14.51 -42.17
CA SER A 494 -8.58 15.20 -40.88
C SER A 494 -9.09 14.28 -39.77
N ILE A 495 -8.86 14.68 -38.50
CA ILE A 495 -9.35 13.98 -37.30
C ILE A 495 -10.87 13.85 -37.27
N ASN A 496 -11.62 14.87 -37.70
CA ASN A 496 -13.08 14.83 -37.77
C ASN A 496 -13.58 13.77 -38.77
N SER A 497 -12.92 13.66 -39.93
CA SER A 497 -13.24 12.62 -40.92
C SER A 497 -12.92 11.22 -40.38
N PHE A 498 -11.79 11.07 -39.68
CA PHE A 498 -11.43 9.81 -39.03
C PHE A 498 -12.49 9.38 -38.00
N MET A 499 -12.90 10.29 -37.12
CA MET A 499 -13.90 10.01 -36.09
C MET A 499 -15.25 9.61 -36.69
N ALA A 500 -15.68 10.30 -37.75
CA ALA A 500 -16.92 9.98 -38.46
C ALA A 500 -16.88 8.55 -39.06
N MET A 501 -15.81 8.19 -39.78
CA MET A 501 -15.63 6.85 -40.35
C MET A 501 -15.55 5.77 -39.27
N ARG A 502 -14.77 6.03 -38.22
CA ARG A 502 -14.61 5.13 -37.07
C ARG A 502 -15.96 4.78 -36.44
N SER A 503 -16.81 5.78 -36.22
CA SER A 503 -18.14 5.56 -35.62
C SER A 503 -19.04 4.63 -36.44
N GLN A 504 -18.90 4.63 -37.77
CA GLN A 504 -19.71 3.82 -38.68
C GLN A 504 -19.15 2.40 -38.84
N GLU A 505 -17.84 2.27 -38.94
CA GLU A 505 -17.18 1.00 -39.32
C GLU A 505 -16.61 0.22 -38.12
N HIS A 506 -16.34 0.88 -36.99
CA HIS A 506 -15.61 0.31 -35.84
C HIS A 506 -16.35 0.43 -34.50
N GLY A 507 -17.59 0.92 -34.50
CA GLY A 507 -18.32 1.23 -33.26
C GLY A 507 -18.52 0.06 -32.28
N LEU A 508 -18.70 -1.18 -32.77
CA LEU A 508 -18.77 -2.36 -31.88
C LEU A 508 -17.42 -2.65 -31.22
N GLN A 509 -16.31 -2.51 -31.95
CA GLN A 509 -14.98 -2.81 -31.43
C GLN A 509 -14.48 -1.71 -30.51
N ASP A 510 -14.85 -0.45 -30.76
CA ASP A 510 -14.65 0.65 -29.81
C ASP A 510 -15.39 0.38 -28.50
N LEU A 511 -16.67 -0.01 -28.59
CA LEU A 511 -17.48 -0.38 -27.42
C LEU A 511 -16.87 -1.59 -26.67
N ALA A 512 -16.45 -2.62 -27.40
CA ALA A 512 -15.80 -3.79 -26.82
C ALA A 512 -14.45 -3.45 -26.17
N MET A 513 -13.64 -2.58 -26.78
CA MET A 513 -12.37 -2.12 -26.22
C MET A 513 -12.59 -1.34 -24.91
N ARG A 514 -13.51 -0.37 -24.92
CA ARG A 514 -13.86 0.39 -23.69
C ARG A 514 -14.35 -0.54 -22.59
N THR A 515 -15.19 -1.52 -22.92
CA THR A 515 -15.65 -2.54 -21.96
C THR A 515 -14.52 -3.41 -21.42
N LEU A 516 -13.58 -3.83 -22.29
CA LEU A 516 -12.43 -4.66 -21.92
C LEU A 516 -11.49 -3.91 -20.98
N ILE A 517 -11.13 -2.66 -21.30
CA ILE A 517 -10.23 -1.84 -20.48
C ILE A 517 -10.92 -1.42 -19.18
N GLY A 518 -12.21 -1.08 -19.23
CA GLY A 518 -13.01 -0.84 -18.03
C GLY A 518 -13.01 -2.04 -17.08
N ASN A 519 -13.23 -3.25 -17.61
CA ASN A 519 -13.17 -4.45 -16.77
C ASN A 519 -11.75 -4.73 -16.24
N LEU A 520 -10.72 -4.55 -17.08
CA LEU A 520 -9.31 -4.68 -16.69
C LEU A 520 -8.98 -3.73 -15.53
N ASP A 521 -9.31 -2.46 -15.66
CA ASP A 521 -9.11 -1.45 -14.61
C ASP A 521 -9.81 -1.87 -13.32
N GLN A 522 -11.09 -2.27 -13.38
CA GLN A 522 -11.83 -2.73 -12.20
C GLN A 522 -11.20 -3.95 -11.52
N VAL A 523 -10.92 -4.99 -12.28
CA VAL A 523 -10.54 -6.28 -11.70
C VAL A 523 -9.08 -6.29 -11.26
N VAL A 524 -8.16 -5.80 -12.10
CA VAL A 524 -6.70 -5.94 -11.88
C VAL A 524 -6.16 -4.90 -10.89
N THR A 525 -6.77 -3.72 -10.76
CA THR A 525 -6.28 -2.72 -9.79
C THR A 525 -6.76 -2.97 -8.37
N ARG A 526 -7.81 -3.79 -8.19
CA ARG A 526 -8.51 -3.94 -6.90
C ARG A 526 -8.35 -5.33 -6.27
N THR A 527 -7.80 -6.32 -6.99
CA THR A 527 -7.54 -7.68 -6.46
C THR A 527 -6.05 -7.91 -6.21
N LYS A 528 -5.74 -8.81 -5.27
CA LYS A 528 -4.35 -9.12 -4.89
C LYS A 528 -3.59 -9.91 -5.97
N ASP A 529 -4.26 -10.85 -6.63
CA ASP A 529 -3.62 -11.86 -7.49
C ASP A 529 -3.77 -11.58 -8.99
N THR A 530 -4.12 -10.33 -9.36
CA THR A 530 -4.20 -9.81 -10.74
C THR A 530 -4.81 -10.82 -11.76
N PRO A 531 -6.01 -11.35 -11.50
CA PRO A 531 -6.52 -12.54 -12.14
C PRO A 531 -6.76 -12.32 -13.64
N GLY A 532 -6.18 -13.18 -14.46
CA GLY A 532 -6.35 -13.13 -15.91
C GLY A 532 -5.65 -11.94 -16.59
N PHE A 533 -4.78 -11.19 -15.89
CA PHE A 533 -4.09 -10.02 -16.45
C PHE A 533 -3.30 -10.36 -17.73
N LEU A 534 -2.56 -11.47 -17.75
CA LEU A 534 -1.80 -11.88 -18.94
C LEU A 534 -2.71 -12.12 -20.17
N SER A 535 -3.92 -12.64 -19.97
CA SER A 535 -4.90 -12.79 -21.06
C SER A 535 -5.40 -11.42 -21.55
N TYR A 536 -5.62 -10.46 -20.64
CA TYR A 536 -5.93 -9.09 -21.04
C TYR A 536 -4.80 -8.47 -21.88
N GLU A 537 -3.56 -8.58 -21.40
CA GLU A 537 -2.41 -8.02 -22.08
C GLU A 537 -2.22 -8.61 -23.48
N GLU A 538 -2.29 -9.94 -23.62
CA GLU A 538 -2.18 -10.62 -24.92
C GLU A 538 -3.26 -10.16 -25.91
N ILE A 539 -4.53 -10.11 -25.46
CA ILE A 539 -5.66 -9.70 -26.30
C ILE A 539 -5.51 -8.25 -26.75
N ILE A 540 -5.16 -7.34 -25.83
CA ILE A 540 -5.02 -5.92 -26.14
C ILE A 540 -3.80 -5.73 -27.05
N GLN A 541 -2.68 -6.40 -26.78
CA GLN A 541 -1.46 -6.34 -27.59
C GLN A 541 -1.72 -6.78 -29.04
N ASP A 542 -2.42 -7.89 -29.27
CA ASP A 542 -2.81 -8.35 -30.63
C ASP A 542 -3.71 -7.29 -31.32
N ALA A 543 -4.66 -6.71 -30.59
CA ALA A 543 -5.57 -5.71 -31.15
C ALA A 543 -4.87 -4.40 -31.53
N VAL A 544 -4.03 -3.84 -30.65
CA VAL A 544 -3.35 -2.54 -30.91
C VAL A 544 -2.24 -2.66 -31.95
N THR A 545 -1.63 -3.84 -32.12
CA THR A 545 -0.60 -4.07 -33.16
C THR A 545 -1.23 -4.27 -34.53
N SER A 546 -2.34 -5.02 -34.59
CA SER A 546 -2.99 -5.39 -35.84
C SER A 546 -3.91 -4.31 -36.42
N CYS A 547 -4.47 -3.40 -35.61
CA CYS A 547 -5.45 -2.41 -36.03
C CYS A 547 -5.19 -1.01 -35.45
N GLU A 548 -4.99 0.00 -36.31
CA GLU A 548 -4.78 1.40 -35.91
C GLU A 548 -5.98 2.03 -35.20
N ARG A 549 -7.21 1.61 -35.53
CA ARG A 549 -8.44 2.07 -34.85
C ARG A 549 -8.57 1.48 -33.45
N CYS A 550 -8.15 0.23 -33.24
CA CYS A 550 -8.06 -0.37 -31.91
C CYS A 550 -7.00 0.32 -31.05
N ALA A 551 -5.83 0.64 -31.63
CA ALA A 551 -4.81 1.45 -30.96
C ALA A 551 -5.37 2.82 -30.53
N PHE A 552 -6.09 3.51 -31.42
CA PHE A 552 -6.77 4.76 -31.09
C PHE A 552 -7.80 4.59 -29.98
N SER A 553 -8.65 3.56 -30.05
CA SER A 553 -9.65 3.31 -29.00
C SER A 553 -9.05 3.00 -27.63
N PHE A 554 -7.89 2.33 -27.60
CA PHE A 554 -7.15 2.07 -26.37
C PHE A 554 -6.61 3.37 -25.76
N TYR A 555 -5.98 4.21 -26.59
CA TYR A 555 -5.51 5.54 -26.17
C TYR A 555 -6.67 6.43 -25.69
N GLU A 556 -7.77 6.48 -26.45
CA GLU A 556 -8.90 7.35 -26.17
C GLU A 556 -9.55 7.05 -24.82
N TYR A 557 -9.63 5.77 -24.44
CA TYR A 557 -10.12 5.39 -23.12
C TYR A 557 -9.33 6.05 -21.99
N PHE A 558 -8.00 6.06 -22.06
CA PHE A 558 -7.16 6.70 -21.03
C PHE A 558 -7.14 8.22 -21.15
N ASN A 559 -7.34 8.77 -22.34
CA ASN A 559 -7.51 10.21 -22.53
C ASN A 559 -8.83 10.72 -21.92
N GLN A 560 -9.90 9.92 -21.98
CA GLN A 560 -11.19 10.22 -21.32
C GLN A 560 -11.17 9.90 -19.82
N HIS A 561 -10.42 8.88 -19.41
CA HIS A 561 -10.31 8.44 -18.01
C HIS A 561 -8.83 8.37 -17.53
N PRO A 562 -8.13 9.52 -17.35
CA PRO A 562 -6.75 9.53 -16.89
C PRO A 562 -6.54 8.85 -15.53
N SER A 563 -7.57 8.87 -14.67
CA SER A 563 -7.58 8.19 -13.38
C SER A 563 -7.43 6.66 -13.50
N ALA A 564 -7.98 6.05 -14.56
CA ALA A 564 -7.79 4.62 -14.82
C ALA A 564 -6.34 4.30 -15.21
N PHE A 565 -5.70 5.17 -16.00
CA PHE A 565 -4.28 5.03 -16.32
C PHE A 565 -3.42 5.16 -15.06
N ARG A 566 -3.76 6.11 -14.17
CA ARG A 566 -3.12 6.25 -12.86
C ARG A 566 -3.31 4.98 -12.00
N MET A 567 -4.50 4.39 -11.95
CA MET A 567 -4.74 3.16 -11.17
C MET A 567 -3.86 2.01 -11.66
N LEU A 568 -3.74 1.83 -12.97
CA LEU A 568 -2.96 0.76 -13.58
C LEU A 568 -1.45 1.01 -13.56
N LEU A 569 -1.00 2.24 -13.83
CA LEU A 569 0.42 2.58 -14.00
C LEU A 569 1.10 3.10 -12.72
N GLN A 570 0.44 3.89 -11.87
CA GLN A 570 1.07 4.46 -10.66
C GLN A 570 0.66 3.74 -9.37
N ARG A 571 -0.62 3.37 -9.28
CA ARG A 571 -1.25 2.90 -8.05
C ARG A 571 -1.28 1.38 -7.89
N ASN A 572 -1.10 0.62 -8.98
CA ASN A 572 -1.11 -0.83 -8.93
C ASN A 572 0.13 -1.34 -8.15
N PRO A 573 -0.03 -2.22 -7.14
CA PRO A 573 1.11 -2.75 -6.38
C PRO A 573 2.02 -3.66 -7.22
N ASP A 574 1.49 -4.32 -8.25
CA ASP A 574 2.22 -5.28 -9.09
C ASP A 574 3.05 -4.57 -10.17
N GLN A 575 4.36 -4.78 -10.17
CA GLN A 575 5.29 -4.20 -11.16
C GLN A 575 5.08 -4.79 -12.56
N LEU A 576 4.66 -6.05 -12.67
CA LEU A 576 4.38 -6.66 -13.95
C LEU A 576 3.22 -5.94 -14.64
N VAL A 577 2.16 -5.60 -13.89
CA VAL A 577 1.02 -4.84 -14.43
C VAL A 577 1.48 -3.47 -14.92
N ARG A 578 2.19 -2.69 -14.09
CA ARG A 578 2.65 -1.35 -14.46
C ARG A 578 3.51 -1.36 -15.73
N SER A 579 4.51 -2.23 -15.78
CA SER A 579 5.43 -2.32 -16.91
C SER A 579 4.76 -2.77 -18.22
N LYS A 580 3.79 -3.70 -18.14
CA LYS A 580 3.02 -4.17 -19.30
C LYS A 580 2.04 -3.11 -19.81
N ILE A 581 1.36 -2.38 -18.91
CA ILE A 581 0.48 -1.27 -19.29
C ILE A 581 1.28 -0.14 -19.95
N ARG A 582 2.47 0.19 -19.43
CA ARG A 582 3.41 1.11 -20.08
C ARG A 582 3.72 0.68 -21.51
N ASN A 583 4.10 -0.59 -21.71
CA ASN A 583 4.44 -1.12 -23.02
C ASN A 583 3.25 -1.10 -24.00
N LEU A 584 2.04 -1.49 -23.55
CA LEU A 584 0.82 -1.41 -24.36
C LEU A 584 0.54 0.02 -24.82
N PHE A 585 0.70 1.00 -23.92
CA PHE A 585 0.54 2.42 -24.24
C PHE A 585 1.56 2.89 -25.27
N LYS A 586 2.84 2.56 -25.08
CA LYS A 586 3.90 2.84 -26.06
C LYS A 586 3.56 2.29 -27.45
N VAL A 587 3.16 1.01 -27.52
CA VAL A 587 2.83 0.34 -28.79
C VAL A 587 1.63 1.01 -29.46
N ALA A 588 0.58 1.32 -28.70
CA ALA A 588 -0.61 1.98 -29.23
C ALA A 588 -0.29 3.36 -29.80
N VAL A 589 0.44 4.20 -29.05
CA VAL A 589 0.81 5.55 -29.49
C VAL A 589 1.73 5.51 -30.70
N THR A 590 2.69 4.58 -30.74
CA THR A 590 3.58 4.36 -31.91
C THR A 590 2.82 3.90 -33.15
N LYS A 591 1.82 3.02 -32.98
CA LYS A 591 0.97 2.57 -34.08
C LYS A 591 0.15 3.74 -34.64
N ILE A 592 -0.40 4.59 -33.78
CA ILE A 592 -1.18 5.76 -34.20
C ILE A 592 -0.28 6.76 -34.93
N SER A 593 0.92 7.06 -34.41
CA SER A 593 1.82 8.04 -35.03
C SER A 593 2.26 7.63 -36.44
N THR A 594 2.49 6.33 -36.65
CA THR A 594 2.92 5.77 -37.94
C THR A 594 1.78 5.56 -38.93
N ALA A 595 0.63 5.06 -38.48
CA ALA A 595 -0.50 4.74 -39.35
C ALA A 595 -1.44 5.92 -39.61
N LEU A 596 -1.56 6.85 -38.66
CA LEU A 596 -2.53 7.96 -38.67
C LEU A 596 -1.85 9.31 -38.35
N PRO A 597 -0.86 9.77 -39.14
CA PRO A 597 -0.08 10.96 -38.84
C PRO A 597 -0.93 12.23 -38.67
N ASN A 598 -1.95 12.44 -39.51
CA ASN A 598 -2.84 13.61 -39.43
C ASN A 598 -3.79 13.61 -38.22
N VAL A 599 -4.02 12.45 -37.60
CA VAL A 599 -4.79 12.31 -36.36
C VAL A 599 -3.86 12.45 -35.16
N TYR A 600 -2.63 11.95 -35.30
CA TYR A 600 -1.61 12.03 -34.28
C TYR A 600 -1.17 13.46 -34.00
N ASP A 601 -0.77 14.16 -35.07
CA ASP A 601 -0.25 15.52 -35.05
C ASP A 601 -0.43 16.16 -36.46
N PRO A 602 -1.48 16.97 -36.68
CA PRO A 602 -1.76 17.57 -37.99
C PRO A 602 -0.79 18.70 -38.37
N GLU A 603 -0.35 18.73 -39.65
CA GLU A 603 0.58 19.73 -40.18
C GLU A 603 0.05 21.19 -40.14
N ILE A 604 -1.27 21.37 -40.25
CA ILE A 604 -1.93 22.68 -40.13
C ILE A 604 -2.77 22.68 -38.86
N ARG A 605 -2.26 23.32 -37.80
CA ARG A 605 -2.92 23.42 -36.49
C ARG A 605 -3.88 24.61 -36.35
N TYR A 606 -3.67 25.67 -37.13
CA TYR A 606 -4.47 26.90 -37.12
C TYR A 606 -4.86 27.27 -38.55
N LYS A 607 -6.10 27.72 -38.75
CA LYS A 607 -6.53 28.31 -40.04
C LYS A 607 -6.50 29.83 -39.91
N LEU A 608 -5.95 30.50 -40.91
CA LEU A 608 -6.11 31.94 -41.11
C LEU A 608 -7.57 32.23 -41.43
N ALA A 609 -8.29 32.83 -40.49
CA ALA A 609 -9.58 33.47 -40.74
C ALA A 609 -9.33 34.96 -41.00
N HIS A 610 -10.22 35.58 -41.77
CA HIS A 610 -10.25 37.03 -41.90
C HIS A 610 -11.51 37.50 -41.19
N ASP A 611 -11.36 38.41 -40.24
CA ASP A 611 -12.49 39.02 -39.56
C ASP A 611 -13.27 39.92 -40.53
N ALA A 612 -14.45 40.40 -40.12
CA ALA A 612 -15.32 41.23 -40.97
C ALA A 612 -14.66 42.52 -41.50
N ASP A 613 -13.58 42.97 -40.84
CA ASP A 613 -12.76 44.13 -41.21
C ASP A 613 -11.53 43.77 -42.08
N GLY A 614 -11.34 42.48 -42.44
CA GLY A 614 -10.25 42.01 -43.28
C GLY A 614 -8.92 41.76 -42.56
N ASP A 615 -8.90 41.81 -41.22
CA ASP A 615 -7.72 41.49 -40.40
C ASP A 615 -7.53 39.98 -40.27
N GLU A 616 -6.28 39.52 -40.41
CA GLU A 616 -5.89 38.12 -40.29
C GLU A 616 -5.95 37.67 -38.83
N THR A 617 -6.93 36.85 -38.47
CA THR A 617 -7.04 36.24 -37.14
C THR A 617 -6.76 34.74 -37.20
N LEU A 618 -6.00 34.24 -36.22
CA LEU A 618 -5.81 32.80 -36.04
C LEU A 618 -7.11 32.23 -35.48
N SER A 619 -7.93 31.62 -36.33
CA SER A 619 -9.07 30.83 -35.87
C SER A 619 -8.57 29.48 -35.36
N GLU A 620 -8.88 29.15 -34.11
CA GLU A 620 -8.82 27.76 -33.66
C GLU A 620 -9.68 26.92 -34.62
N PRO A 621 -9.16 25.80 -35.15
CA PRO A 621 -10.00 24.94 -35.96
C PRO A 621 -11.19 24.50 -35.11
N ASP A 622 -12.38 24.52 -35.72
CA ASP A 622 -13.62 23.96 -35.19
C ASP A 622 -13.49 22.42 -35.05
N ALA A 623 -12.64 21.99 -34.12
CA ALA A 623 -12.26 20.61 -33.91
C ALA A 623 -12.80 20.17 -32.56
N SER A 624 -13.96 19.50 -32.58
CA SER A 624 -14.51 18.78 -31.43
C SER A 624 -13.57 17.73 -30.83
N HIS A 625 -12.42 17.46 -31.46
CA HIS A 625 -11.45 16.44 -31.07
C HIS A 625 -10.01 16.97 -31.14
N ARG A 626 -9.26 16.74 -30.05
CA ARG A 626 -7.85 17.12 -29.93
C ARG A 626 -6.89 16.12 -30.61
N PRO A 627 -5.72 16.57 -31.09
CA PRO A 627 -4.64 15.68 -31.54
C PRO A 627 -4.22 14.70 -30.45
N VAL A 628 -3.77 13.52 -30.87
CA VAL A 628 -3.36 12.46 -29.94
C VAL A 628 -2.15 12.87 -29.12
N ILE A 629 -1.18 13.54 -29.75
CA ILE A 629 0.04 14.01 -29.11
C ILE A 629 -0.25 14.91 -27.89
N ASP A 630 -1.22 15.82 -28.00
CA ASP A 630 -1.63 16.70 -26.91
C ASP A 630 -2.33 15.93 -25.80
N GLY A 631 -3.21 14.98 -26.13
CA GLY A 631 -3.87 14.17 -25.12
C GLY A 631 -2.93 13.21 -24.39
N VAL A 632 -1.86 12.70 -25.04
CA VAL A 632 -0.79 11.94 -24.35
C VAL A 632 -0.13 12.83 -23.28
N MET A 633 0.19 14.08 -23.63
CA MET A 633 0.77 15.03 -22.68
C MET A 633 -0.18 15.39 -21.54
N LEU A 634 -1.48 15.52 -21.80
CA LEU A 634 -2.48 15.74 -20.75
C LEU A 634 -2.59 14.56 -19.78
N ILE A 635 -2.49 13.31 -20.27
CA ILE A 635 -2.41 12.12 -19.41
C ILE A 635 -1.17 12.21 -18.53
N PHE A 636 0.01 12.50 -19.09
CA PHE A 636 1.24 12.63 -18.31
C PHE A 636 1.17 13.77 -17.29
N GLN A 637 0.61 14.93 -17.65
CA GLN A 637 0.41 16.04 -16.72
C GLN A 637 -0.60 15.70 -15.60
N HIS A 638 -1.64 14.90 -15.90
CA HIS A 638 -2.54 14.40 -14.86
C HIS A 638 -1.80 13.49 -13.87
N LEU A 639 -0.99 12.55 -14.37
CA LEU A 639 -0.18 11.65 -13.54
C LEU A 639 0.90 12.40 -12.76
N TRP A 640 1.45 13.48 -13.32
CA TRP A 640 2.43 14.35 -12.67
C TRP A 640 1.91 14.90 -11.34
N LYS A 641 0.61 15.24 -11.23
CA LYS A 641 0.00 15.74 -9.98
C LYS A 641 0.27 14.83 -8.77
N PHE A 642 0.46 13.53 -9.01
CA PHE A 642 0.60 12.49 -7.98
C PHE A 642 2.00 11.87 -7.88
N PHE A 643 3.01 12.43 -8.57
CA PHE A 643 4.37 11.89 -8.63
C PHE A 643 5.02 11.66 -7.24
N HIS A 644 4.67 12.52 -6.27
CA HIS A 644 5.20 12.52 -4.90
C HIS A 644 4.57 11.45 -4.00
N ILE A 645 3.43 10.86 -4.38
CA ILE A 645 2.70 9.87 -3.59
C ILE A 645 3.21 8.45 -3.87
N HIS A 646 3.38 8.10 -5.15
CA HIS A 646 3.65 6.73 -5.59
C HIS A 646 5.07 6.53 -6.13
N ILE A 647 6.07 6.80 -5.28
CA ILE A 647 7.50 6.72 -5.64
C ILE A 647 7.96 5.33 -6.16
N ARG A 648 7.20 4.26 -5.87
CA ARG A 648 7.48 2.91 -6.38
C ARG A 648 7.26 2.76 -7.88
N ALA A 649 6.45 3.65 -8.46
CA ALA A 649 6.08 3.60 -9.86
C ALA A 649 6.88 4.60 -10.71
N TRP A 650 7.92 5.24 -10.16
CA TRP A 650 8.76 6.18 -10.92
C TRP A 650 9.37 5.55 -12.16
N ASP A 651 9.84 4.31 -12.09
CA ASP A 651 10.38 3.64 -13.27
C ASP A 651 9.33 3.41 -14.37
N ASP A 652 8.09 3.16 -13.99
CA ASP A 652 7.01 2.93 -14.93
C ASP A 652 6.49 4.26 -15.51
N TYR A 653 6.29 5.27 -14.66
CA TYR A 653 5.80 6.60 -15.07
C TYR A 653 6.82 7.38 -15.90
N PHE A 654 8.05 7.59 -15.38
CA PHE A 654 9.08 8.30 -16.14
C PHE A 654 9.59 7.45 -17.32
N GLY A 655 9.51 6.12 -17.21
CA GLY A 655 9.72 5.23 -18.35
C GLY A 655 8.69 5.47 -19.46
N ALA A 656 7.42 5.72 -19.14
CA ALA A 656 6.39 6.02 -20.15
C ALA A 656 6.65 7.35 -20.85
N VAL A 657 7.10 8.37 -20.10
CA VAL A 657 7.49 9.67 -20.64
C VAL A 657 8.72 9.55 -21.54
N LEU A 658 9.72 8.76 -21.13
CA LEU A 658 10.89 8.44 -21.94
C LEU A 658 10.51 7.67 -23.21
N ASP A 659 9.68 6.63 -23.09
CA ASP A 659 9.19 5.84 -24.23
C ASP A 659 8.52 6.72 -25.29
N PHE A 660 7.84 7.79 -24.87
CA PHE A 660 7.24 8.79 -25.76
C PHE A 660 8.28 9.75 -26.34
N ALA A 661 9.20 10.28 -25.53
CA ALA A 661 10.29 11.14 -26.03
C ALA A 661 11.20 10.40 -27.05
N ASP A 662 11.44 9.11 -26.84
CA ASP A 662 12.23 8.25 -27.71
C ASP A 662 11.60 8.03 -29.10
N MET A 663 10.32 8.41 -29.30
CA MET A 663 9.65 8.27 -30.59
C MET A 663 10.18 9.22 -31.66
N GLY A 664 10.67 10.40 -31.26
CA GLY A 664 11.14 11.40 -32.22
C GLY A 664 11.40 12.79 -31.63
N HIS A 665 11.90 13.68 -32.50
CA HIS A 665 12.23 15.06 -32.16
C HIS A 665 11.00 15.87 -31.72
N ARG A 666 9.85 15.67 -32.38
CA ARG A 666 8.59 16.37 -32.05
C ARG A 666 8.12 16.03 -30.64
N GLU A 667 8.07 14.74 -30.32
CA GLU A 667 7.65 14.21 -29.02
C GLU A 667 8.60 14.68 -27.91
N THR A 668 9.90 14.69 -28.19
CA THR A 668 10.92 15.27 -27.31
C THR A 668 10.65 16.77 -27.05
N GLY A 669 10.32 17.55 -28.07
CA GLY A 669 9.95 18.97 -27.93
C GLY A 669 8.73 19.20 -27.03
N TYR A 670 7.74 18.32 -27.09
CA TYR A 670 6.57 18.34 -26.19
C TYR A 670 6.91 18.01 -24.74
N VAL A 671 7.78 17.04 -24.51
CA VAL A 671 8.25 16.68 -23.17
C VAL A 671 9.06 17.85 -22.57
N PHE A 672 9.85 18.55 -23.40
CA PHE A 672 10.50 19.78 -22.99
C PHE A 672 9.53 20.90 -22.65
N ALA A 673 8.52 21.14 -23.49
CA ALA A 673 7.50 22.17 -23.26
C ALA A 673 6.72 21.97 -21.96
N ALA A 674 6.59 20.73 -21.50
CA ALA A 674 5.97 20.40 -20.21
C ALA A 674 6.95 20.43 -19.01
N ASN A 675 8.16 20.98 -19.17
CA ASN A 675 9.17 21.14 -18.10
C ASN A 675 9.63 19.83 -17.44
N PHE A 676 9.61 18.69 -18.16
CA PHE A 676 10.05 17.42 -17.61
C PHE A 676 11.55 17.38 -17.29
N LEU A 677 12.41 18.07 -18.06
CA LEU A 677 13.84 18.13 -17.78
C LEU A 677 14.11 18.81 -16.42
N ALA A 678 13.66 20.06 -16.25
CA ALA A 678 13.80 20.80 -14.99
C ALA A 678 13.19 20.02 -13.80
N SER A 679 12.02 19.43 -14.01
CA SER A 679 11.34 18.60 -13.02
C SER A 679 12.15 17.37 -12.61
N ALA A 680 12.71 16.63 -13.56
CA ALA A 680 13.52 15.45 -13.29
C ALA A 680 14.85 15.79 -12.61
N ILE A 681 15.51 16.90 -13.01
CA ILE A 681 16.71 17.42 -12.35
C ILE A 681 16.40 17.80 -10.90
N ARG A 682 15.27 18.45 -10.63
CA ARG A 682 14.84 18.76 -9.26
C ARG A 682 14.59 17.52 -8.41
N ILE A 683 14.00 16.46 -8.98
CA ILE A 683 13.80 15.20 -8.26
C ILE A 683 15.15 14.59 -7.83
N ILE A 684 16.12 14.57 -8.74
CA ILE A 684 17.48 14.07 -8.45
C ILE A 684 18.19 14.96 -7.42
N SER A 685 18.04 16.28 -7.54
CA SER A 685 18.75 17.27 -6.72
C SER A 685 18.06 17.63 -5.41
N ALA A 686 16.95 16.96 -5.06
CA ALA A 686 16.17 17.27 -3.87
C ALA A 686 16.97 16.95 -2.59
N ASP A 687 17.22 17.96 -1.78
CA ASP A 687 18.05 17.84 -0.57
C ASP A 687 17.31 18.36 0.69
N PRO A 688 17.44 17.71 1.86
CA PRO A 688 16.81 18.18 3.11
C PRO A 688 17.22 19.58 3.56
N LEU A 689 18.36 20.08 3.10
CA LEU A 689 18.86 21.42 3.40
C LEU A 689 18.18 22.51 2.55
N GLN A 690 17.44 22.13 1.50
CA GLN A 690 16.66 23.07 0.69
C GLN A 690 15.31 23.38 1.34
N GLU A 691 14.85 24.63 1.21
CA GLU A 691 13.50 25.04 1.62
C GLU A 691 12.44 24.53 0.61
N LEU A 692 12.14 23.23 0.67
CA LEU A 692 11.11 22.61 -0.16
C LEU A 692 9.72 22.76 0.49
N SER A 693 8.71 23.14 -0.31
CA SER A 693 7.32 23.26 0.14
C SER A 693 6.36 22.41 -0.69
N GLY A 694 5.14 22.20 -0.19
CA GLY A 694 4.07 21.52 -0.90
C GLY A 694 4.38 20.07 -1.29
N ASN A 695 4.19 19.73 -2.57
CA ASN A 695 4.39 18.38 -3.11
C ASN A 695 5.85 17.91 -3.00
N TRP A 696 6.83 18.82 -3.12
CA TRP A 696 8.26 18.51 -3.09
C TRP A 696 8.73 18.06 -1.70
N ALA A 697 8.26 18.71 -0.64
CA ALA A 697 8.54 18.28 0.73
C ALA A 697 7.97 16.89 1.02
N ARG A 698 6.72 16.64 0.60
CA ARG A 698 6.05 15.32 0.73
C ARG A 698 6.76 14.22 -0.05
N MET A 699 7.27 14.54 -1.24
CA MET A 699 8.11 13.64 -2.04
C MET A 699 9.37 13.25 -1.25
N LEU A 700 10.15 14.24 -0.80
CA LEU A 700 11.43 13.98 -0.13
C LEU A 700 11.24 13.16 1.15
N GLN A 701 10.23 13.47 1.96
CA GLN A 701 9.87 12.67 3.14
C GLN A 701 9.57 11.21 2.78
N SER A 702 8.84 10.98 1.69
CA SER A 702 8.49 9.63 1.21
C SER A 702 9.73 8.86 0.73
N VAL A 703 10.65 9.54 0.03
CA VAL A 703 11.94 8.99 -0.42
C VAL A 703 12.81 8.61 0.78
N ILE A 704 13.00 9.52 1.75
CA ILE A 704 13.80 9.27 2.95
C ILE A 704 13.26 8.06 3.72
N ARG A 705 11.94 8.03 3.97
CA ARG A 705 11.29 6.90 4.64
C ARG A 705 11.53 5.57 3.92
N ARG A 706 11.54 5.58 2.59
CA ARG A 706 11.74 4.37 1.78
C ARG A 706 13.20 3.95 1.69
N ASN A 707 14.13 4.89 1.60
CA ASN A 707 15.56 4.57 1.53
C ASN A 707 16.07 3.91 2.83
N ASN A 708 15.36 4.10 3.94
CA ASN A 708 15.59 3.36 5.19
C ASN A 708 15.04 1.92 5.18
N THR A 709 14.52 1.42 4.05
CA THR A 709 14.01 0.04 3.87
C THR A 709 14.93 -0.79 2.97
N THR A 710 14.72 -2.10 2.92
CA THR A 710 15.57 -3.04 2.15
C THR A 710 15.57 -2.84 0.63
N LYS A 711 14.64 -2.04 0.08
CA LYS A 711 14.57 -1.72 -1.35
C LYS A 711 14.55 -0.21 -1.53
N PRO A 712 15.69 0.43 -1.88
CA PRO A 712 15.76 1.87 -2.06
C PRO A 712 14.86 2.33 -3.22
N THR A 713 14.66 3.65 -3.29
CA THR A 713 13.90 4.27 -4.38
C THR A 713 14.69 4.16 -5.69
N SER A 714 14.02 3.75 -6.77
CA SER A 714 14.65 3.64 -8.10
C SER A 714 14.53 4.97 -8.85
N TYR A 715 15.66 5.45 -9.35
CA TYR A 715 15.80 6.63 -10.19
C TYR A 715 16.19 6.29 -11.63
N VAL A 716 16.29 5.00 -11.98
CA VAL A 716 16.84 4.54 -13.27
C VAL A 716 16.15 5.21 -14.46
N SER A 717 14.81 5.21 -14.49
CA SER A 717 14.09 5.80 -15.63
C SER A 717 14.11 7.34 -15.63
N ILE A 718 14.28 7.97 -14.46
CA ILE A 718 14.47 9.42 -14.35
C ILE A 718 15.83 9.82 -14.93
N ILE A 719 16.89 9.09 -14.56
CA ILE A 719 18.26 9.34 -15.07
C ILE A 719 18.29 9.11 -16.60
N ARG A 720 17.63 8.07 -17.10
CA ARG A 720 17.52 7.83 -18.56
C ARG A 720 16.76 8.94 -19.27
N LEU A 721 15.66 9.43 -18.69
CA LEU A 721 14.91 10.56 -19.24
C LEU A 721 15.77 11.82 -19.30
N VAL A 722 16.47 12.17 -18.21
CA VAL A 722 17.38 13.33 -18.20
C VAL A 722 18.48 13.16 -19.24
N ASN A 723 19.09 11.98 -19.32
CA ASN A 723 20.13 11.69 -20.30
C ASN A 723 19.64 11.84 -21.75
N HIS A 724 18.46 11.29 -22.06
CA HIS A 724 17.84 11.40 -23.39
C HIS A 724 17.57 12.85 -23.76
N LEU A 725 16.92 13.60 -22.86
CA LEU A 725 16.60 15.01 -23.06
C LEU A 725 17.88 15.84 -23.23
N MET A 726 18.85 15.72 -22.32
CA MET A 726 20.12 16.46 -22.43
C MET A 726 20.90 16.14 -23.71
N SER A 727 20.81 14.91 -24.23
CA SER A 727 21.46 14.55 -25.50
C SER A 727 20.87 15.26 -26.73
N HIS A 728 19.66 15.80 -26.62
CA HIS A 728 19.00 16.60 -27.65
C HIS A 728 19.16 18.12 -27.42
N MET A 729 19.83 18.53 -26.35
CA MET A 729 20.10 19.95 -26.06
C MET A 729 21.31 20.47 -26.84
N ARG A 730 21.36 21.79 -27.05
CA ARG A 730 22.56 22.41 -27.64
C ARG A 730 23.78 22.16 -26.76
N PRO A 731 24.94 21.80 -27.37
CA PRO A 731 26.14 21.44 -26.64
C PRO A 731 26.83 22.63 -25.98
N GLN A 732 26.43 23.87 -26.29
CA GLN A 732 26.98 25.09 -25.70
C GLN A 732 25.85 26.04 -25.31
N ILE A 733 25.98 26.68 -24.15
CA ILE A 733 25.06 27.74 -23.71
C ILE A 733 25.42 29.04 -24.45
N GLY A 734 24.71 29.33 -25.53
CA GLY A 734 24.82 30.59 -26.28
C GLY A 734 23.89 31.69 -25.76
N THR A 735 23.78 32.81 -26.46
CA THR A 735 22.87 33.94 -26.13
C THR A 735 21.38 33.68 -26.40
N GLY A 736 21.03 32.47 -26.87
CA GLY A 736 19.66 32.10 -27.28
C GLY A 736 18.93 31.28 -26.23
N TYR A 737 18.80 31.80 -25.00
CA TYR A 737 17.90 31.21 -24.01
C TYR A 737 16.45 31.31 -24.49
N VAL A 738 15.67 30.32 -24.10
CA VAL A 738 14.21 30.36 -24.25
C VAL A 738 13.63 30.64 -22.87
N GLU A 739 12.89 31.74 -22.72
CA GLU A 739 12.22 32.08 -21.45
C GLU A 739 11.01 31.17 -21.18
N ASP A 740 10.25 30.83 -22.23
CA ASP A 740 9.11 29.92 -22.15
C ASP A 740 9.40 28.58 -22.86
N ALA A 741 9.48 27.50 -22.08
CA ALA A 741 9.73 26.15 -22.59
C ALA A 741 8.76 25.72 -23.71
N THR A 742 7.56 26.31 -23.80
CA THR A 742 6.58 26.00 -24.86
C THR A 742 7.05 26.40 -26.27
N GLU A 743 7.96 27.37 -26.39
CA GLU A 743 8.52 27.79 -27.69
C GLU A 743 9.28 26.65 -28.40
N ARG A 744 9.78 25.66 -27.63
CA ARG A 744 10.51 24.50 -28.14
C ARG A 744 9.67 23.57 -29.00
N VAL A 745 8.35 23.56 -28.85
CA VAL A 745 7.45 22.74 -29.70
C VAL A 745 7.57 23.13 -31.18
N SER A 746 7.86 24.40 -31.44
CA SER A 746 7.96 24.96 -32.79
C SER A 746 9.38 24.97 -33.37
N GLN A 747 10.39 24.51 -32.61
CA GLN A 747 11.78 24.50 -33.07
C GLN A 747 11.96 23.47 -34.20
N PRO A 748 12.68 23.82 -35.29
CA PRO A 748 12.99 22.88 -36.36
C PRO A 748 13.84 21.72 -35.82
N ALA A 749 14.04 20.68 -36.64
CA ALA A 749 14.80 19.46 -36.31
C ALA A 749 16.31 19.72 -36.10
N GLU A 750 16.63 20.53 -35.09
CA GLU A 750 17.94 20.89 -34.56
C GLU A 750 17.95 20.64 -33.05
N ALA A 751 19.12 20.82 -32.42
CA ALA A 751 19.25 20.73 -30.97
C ALA A 751 18.48 21.85 -30.25
N PHE A 752 17.80 21.48 -29.15
CA PHE A 752 16.94 22.37 -28.38
C PHE A 752 17.73 23.37 -27.52
N ASN A 753 17.18 24.58 -27.37
CA ASN A 753 17.77 25.63 -26.53
C ASN A 753 17.48 25.40 -25.04
N TRP A 754 18.44 25.71 -24.17
CA TRP A 754 18.29 25.71 -22.71
C TRP A 754 17.34 26.81 -22.22
N THR A 755 16.62 26.52 -21.13
CA THR A 755 15.89 27.55 -20.36
C THR A 755 16.76 28.06 -19.23
N THR A 756 16.50 29.28 -18.77
CA THR A 756 17.18 29.86 -17.59
C THR A 756 17.06 28.95 -16.37
N GLU A 757 15.88 28.38 -16.15
CA GLU A 757 15.61 27.47 -15.03
C GLU A 757 16.46 26.19 -15.07
N GLU A 758 16.58 25.55 -16.23
CA GLU A 758 17.40 24.32 -16.37
C GLU A 758 18.88 24.61 -16.17
N VAL A 759 19.37 25.75 -16.68
CA VAL A 759 20.76 26.18 -16.45
C VAL A 759 20.98 26.45 -14.97
N ASP A 760 20.09 27.20 -14.32
CA ASP A 760 20.19 27.47 -12.88
C ASP A 760 20.23 26.17 -12.07
N LEU A 761 19.38 25.19 -12.38
CA LEU A 761 19.36 23.91 -11.69
C LEU A 761 20.67 23.14 -11.80
N VAL A 762 21.26 23.10 -13.00
CA VAL A 762 22.52 22.42 -13.27
C VAL A 762 23.72 23.15 -12.64
N TYR A 763 23.69 24.49 -12.59
CA TYR A 763 24.76 25.32 -12.03
C TYR A 763 24.64 25.56 -10.52
N SER A 764 23.46 25.33 -9.92
CA SER A 764 23.18 25.64 -8.52
C SER A 764 24.06 24.86 -7.53
N SER A 765 24.42 25.51 -6.42
CA SER A 765 25.05 24.88 -5.26
C SER A 765 24.69 25.61 -3.96
N PRO A 766 24.25 24.90 -2.91
CA PRO A 766 24.00 25.49 -1.58
C PRO A 766 25.29 25.93 -0.85
N ASN A 767 26.45 25.33 -1.17
CA ASN A 767 27.66 25.37 -0.34
C ASN A 767 28.81 26.20 -0.92
N GLY A 768 28.66 26.79 -2.12
CA GLY A 768 29.66 27.67 -2.72
C GLY A 768 29.59 27.77 -4.24
N SER A 769 30.26 28.76 -4.83
CA SER A 769 30.18 29.05 -6.28
C SER A 769 30.78 27.94 -7.18
N TYR A 770 31.56 27.00 -6.64
CA TYR A 770 32.41 26.09 -7.41
C TYR A 770 31.93 24.62 -7.50
N THR A 771 30.74 24.28 -7.02
CA THR A 771 30.18 22.92 -7.17
C THR A 771 28.82 22.94 -7.88
N SER A 772 28.30 21.76 -8.21
CA SER A 772 26.95 21.52 -8.74
C SER A 772 26.24 20.49 -7.86
N LEU A 773 25.14 20.91 -7.25
CA LEU A 773 24.31 20.01 -6.42
C LEU A 773 23.73 18.86 -7.25
N PHE A 774 23.35 19.14 -8.49
CA PHE A 774 22.81 18.12 -9.39
C PHE A 774 23.84 17.01 -9.65
N VAL A 775 25.10 17.36 -9.96
CA VAL A 775 26.18 16.39 -10.18
C VAL A 775 26.46 15.58 -8.92
N GLU A 776 26.52 16.24 -7.76
CA GLU A 776 26.72 15.57 -6.47
C GLU A 776 25.65 14.51 -6.23
N LYS A 777 24.36 14.88 -6.34
CA LYS A 777 23.26 13.97 -6.07
C LYS A 777 23.10 12.90 -7.13
N LEU A 778 23.28 13.22 -8.41
CA LEU A 778 23.23 12.25 -9.51
C LEU A 778 24.20 11.09 -9.27
N LEU A 779 25.45 11.40 -8.94
CA LEU A 779 26.47 10.39 -8.67
C LEU A 779 26.24 9.68 -7.33
N ALA A 780 25.75 10.39 -6.32
CA ALA A 780 25.41 9.83 -5.01
C ALA A 780 24.33 8.73 -5.07
N LEU A 781 23.42 8.80 -6.04
CA LEU A 781 22.34 7.81 -6.21
C LEU A 781 22.87 6.42 -6.59
N ASP A 782 24.04 6.37 -7.23
CA ASP A 782 24.70 5.17 -7.75
C ASP A 782 23.78 4.21 -8.55
N GLN A 783 23.02 4.78 -9.47
CA GLN A 783 22.09 4.06 -10.34
C GLN A 783 22.30 4.51 -11.79
N GLU A 784 22.07 3.61 -12.75
CA GLU A 784 22.18 3.92 -14.19
C GLU A 784 23.49 4.66 -14.54
N HIS A 785 24.59 3.90 -14.51
CA HIS A 785 25.93 4.43 -14.73
C HIS A 785 26.15 4.96 -16.15
N ALA A 786 25.55 4.35 -17.18
CA ALA A 786 25.75 4.76 -18.56
C ALA A 786 25.10 6.12 -18.83
N GLY A 787 23.88 6.31 -18.32
CA GLY A 787 23.16 7.58 -18.38
C GLY A 787 23.86 8.67 -17.58
N SER A 788 24.25 8.37 -16.34
CA SER A 788 25.00 9.30 -15.49
C SER A 788 26.32 9.73 -16.14
N ASN A 789 27.07 8.79 -16.70
CA ASN A 789 28.32 9.09 -17.41
C ASN A 789 28.08 10.03 -18.60
N ASN A 790 27.09 9.74 -19.45
CA ASN A 790 26.81 10.59 -20.61
C ASN A 790 26.34 12.00 -20.20
N ILE A 791 25.55 12.12 -19.12
CA ILE A 791 25.20 13.41 -18.53
C ILE A 791 26.46 14.17 -18.12
N ILE A 792 27.41 13.53 -17.43
CA ILE A 792 28.70 14.17 -17.08
C ILE A 792 29.45 14.64 -18.33
N ARG A 793 29.50 13.83 -19.40
CA ARG A 793 30.15 14.24 -20.66
C ARG A 793 29.51 15.50 -21.26
N ILE A 794 28.18 15.58 -21.25
CA ILE A 794 27.44 16.73 -21.76
C ILE A 794 27.75 17.97 -20.92
N LEU A 795 27.70 17.85 -19.59
CA LEU A 795 27.95 18.97 -18.66
C LEU A 795 29.38 19.50 -18.76
N THR A 796 30.37 18.61 -18.84
CA THR A 796 31.79 18.98 -18.98
C THR A 796 32.07 19.74 -20.28
N LYS A 797 31.29 19.49 -21.34
CA LYS A 797 31.48 20.14 -22.66
C LYS A 797 30.66 21.41 -22.85
N LEU A 798 29.85 21.78 -21.86
CA LEU A 798 28.87 22.86 -21.98
C LEU A 798 29.52 24.24 -22.07
N ASP A 799 30.34 24.57 -21.08
CA ASP A 799 31.27 25.70 -21.07
C ASP A 799 32.36 25.49 -20.01
N SER A 800 33.33 26.41 -19.94
CA SER A 800 34.45 26.32 -19.01
C SER A 800 34.04 26.42 -17.55
N GLY A 801 33.00 27.18 -17.23
CA GLY A 801 32.50 27.35 -15.86
C GLY A 801 31.79 26.10 -15.34
N MET A 802 31.05 25.39 -16.21
CA MET A 802 30.45 24.11 -15.84
C MET A 802 31.50 23.00 -15.67
N ASP A 803 32.52 22.96 -16.54
CA ASP A 803 33.66 22.05 -16.41
C ASP A 803 34.33 22.20 -15.02
N GLU A 804 34.62 23.44 -14.61
CA GLU A 804 35.16 23.75 -13.28
C GLU A 804 34.24 23.31 -12.14
N LYS A 805 32.91 23.44 -12.30
CA LYS A 805 31.93 22.97 -11.30
C LYS A 805 31.86 21.45 -11.19
N VAL A 806 31.94 20.73 -12.31
CA VAL A 806 32.00 19.26 -12.30
C VAL A 806 33.28 18.81 -11.59
N LEU A 807 34.43 19.42 -11.91
CA LEU A 807 35.70 19.19 -11.23
C LEU A 807 35.60 19.47 -9.72
N GLY A 808 35.10 20.64 -9.34
CA GLY A 808 34.97 21.06 -7.95
C GLY A 808 34.09 20.10 -7.15
N THR A 809 33.02 19.59 -7.74
CA THR A 809 32.11 18.62 -7.12
C THR A 809 32.81 17.28 -6.90
N LEU A 810 33.50 16.74 -7.91
CA LEU A 810 34.26 15.51 -7.78
C LEU A 810 35.37 15.64 -6.72
N LYS A 811 36.09 16.77 -6.67
CA LYS A 811 37.11 17.04 -5.64
C LYS A 811 36.51 17.18 -4.23
N LEU A 812 35.26 17.65 -4.11
CA LEU A 812 34.57 17.73 -2.82
C LEU A 812 34.21 16.33 -2.31
N CYS A 813 33.70 15.47 -3.19
CA CYS A 813 33.23 14.13 -2.82
C CYS A 813 34.35 13.07 -2.73
N ILE A 814 35.48 13.29 -3.41
CA ILE A 814 36.66 12.43 -3.34
C ILE A 814 37.60 12.97 -2.23
N ARG A 815 37.25 12.76 -0.96
CA ARG A 815 38.06 13.19 0.20
C ARG A 815 38.17 12.08 1.24
N GLY A 816 39.41 11.78 1.62
CA GLY A 816 39.76 10.68 2.50
C GLY A 816 39.43 10.81 3.99
N GLU A 817 39.14 12.03 4.44
CA GLU A 817 38.94 12.33 5.86
C GLU A 817 37.47 12.77 6.04
N THR A 818 36.70 12.02 6.85
CA THR A 818 35.36 12.34 7.40
C THR A 818 34.09 12.15 6.55
N SER A 819 34.13 11.57 5.34
CA SER A 819 32.90 11.27 4.58
C SER A 819 32.22 9.98 5.06
N THR A 820 30.90 10.02 5.30
CA THR A 820 30.05 8.83 5.50
C THR A 820 29.60 8.19 4.19
N GLN A 821 29.91 8.83 3.05
CA GLN A 821 29.51 8.42 1.72
C GLN A 821 30.67 7.73 0.98
N ALA A 822 30.37 6.63 0.29
CA ALA A 822 31.33 5.88 -0.52
C ALA A 822 31.90 6.72 -1.68
N MET A 823 33.21 6.63 -1.91
CA MET A 823 33.88 7.39 -2.99
C MET A 823 33.75 6.71 -4.36
N ASP A 824 33.34 5.43 -4.39
CA ASP A 824 33.22 4.61 -5.61
C ASP A 824 32.51 5.30 -6.79
N PRO A 825 31.31 5.90 -6.64
CA PRO A 825 30.59 6.50 -7.77
C PRO A 825 31.34 7.70 -8.36
N PHE A 826 32.01 8.47 -7.50
CA PHE A 826 32.76 9.66 -7.89
C PHE A 826 34.10 9.31 -8.53
N LEU A 827 34.78 8.26 -8.04
CA LEU A 827 35.98 7.71 -8.67
C LEU A 827 35.69 7.10 -10.04
N ARG A 828 34.50 6.49 -10.24
CA ARG A 828 34.07 6.07 -11.58
C ARG A 828 33.80 7.26 -12.50
N ALA A 829 33.11 8.29 -11.99
CA ALA A 829 32.78 9.48 -12.77
C ALA A 829 34.03 10.29 -13.16
N SER A 830 35.11 10.27 -12.37
CA SER A 830 36.36 10.96 -12.70
C SER A 830 37.04 10.39 -13.94
N VAL A 831 36.86 9.10 -14.24
CA VAL A 831 37.29 8.46 -15.50
C VAL A 831 36.59 9.11 -16.68
N THR A 832 35.26 9.15 -16.64
CA THR A 832 34.42 9.77 -17.67
C THR A 832 34.74 11.25 -17.84
N TYR A 833 34.97 11.97 -16.73
CA TYR A 833 35.36 13.37 -16.72
C TYR A 833 36.69 13.59 -17.45
N LEU A 834 37.72 12.79 -17.13
CA LEU A 834 39.04 12.90 -17.75
C LEU A 834 38.99 12.66 -19.27
N GLU A 835 38.14 11.74 -19.72
CA GLU A 835 37.91 11.50 -21.15
C GLU A 835 37.18 12.65 -21.85
N SER A 836 36.50 13.52 -21.11
CA SER A 836 35.57 14.52 -21.65
C SER A 836 36.05 15.95 -21.57
N THR A 837 36.84 16.30 -20.54
CA THR A 837 37.39 17.65 -20.38
C THR A 837 38.42 17.95 -21.47
N GLU A 838 38.39 19.18 -21.97
CA GLU A 838 39.33 19.72 -22.96
C GLU A 838 40.33 20.68 -22.30
N GLN A 839 40.21 20.92 -20.98
CA GLN A 839 41.06 21.82 -20.23
C GLN A 839 42.21 21.08 -19.54
N LEU A 840 43.44 21.35 -19.99
CA LEU A 840 44.63 20.66 -19.49
C LEU A 840 44.87 20.90 -17.99
N SER A 841 44.60 22.11 -17.50
CA SER A 841 44.67 22.45 -16.07
C SER A 841 43.72 21.58 -15.26
N ASN A 842 42.46 21.50 -15.67
CA ASN A 842 41.42 20.81 -14.93
C ASN A 842 41.65 19.29 -14.89
N ALA A 843 42.14 18.71 -15.99
CA ALA A 843 42.53 17.31 -16.06
C ALA A 843 43.71 16.99 -15.12
N LYS A 844 44.75 17.83 -15.09
CA LYS A 844 45.89 17.68 -14.16
C LYS A 844 45.44 17.81 -12.70
N ASP A 845 44.64 18.81 -12.40
CA ASP A 845 44.08 19.06 -11.07
C ASP A 845 43.28 17.86 -10.55
N MET A 846 42.49 17.21 -11.42
CA MET A 846 41.75 16.00 -11.07
C MET A 846 42.70 14.85 -10.69
N ILE A 847 43.69 14.57 -11.56
CA ILE A 847 44.63 13.46 -11.36
C ILE A 847 45.47 13.68 -10.10
N GLU A 848 45.95 14.91 -9.89
CA GLU A 848 46.70 15.27 -8.69
C GLU A 848 45.84 15.10 -7.43
N HIS A 849 44.61 15.64 -7.43
CA HIS A 849 43.72 15.54 -6.29
C HIS A 849 43.40 14.10 -5.92
N VAL A 850 43.06 13.25 -6.90
CA VAL A 850 42.80 11.83 -6.69
C VAL A 850 44.06 11.15 -6.14
N SER A 851 45.24 11.43 -6.71
CA SER A 851 46.52 10.83 -6.26
C SER A 851 46.79 11.05 -4.76
N MET A 852 46.41 12.21 -4.21
CA MET A 852 46.58 12.55 -2.80
C MET A 852 45.68 11.72 -1.86
N GLN A 853 44.60 11.12 -2.37
CA GLN A 853 43.66 10.32 -1.58
C GLN A 853 44.03 8.82 -1.50
N ALA A 854 45.14 8.39 -2.12
CA ALA A 854 45.55 6.99 -2.16
C ALA A 854 45.67 6.33 -0.77
N LYS A 855 46.06 7.10 0.25
CA LYS A 855 46.23 6.65 1.64
C LYS A 855 44.92 6.44 2.42
N SER A 856 43.81 6.94 1.88
CA SER A 856 42.53 7.04 2.58
C SER A 856 41.40 6.25 1.91
N LEU A 857 41.72 5.53 0.83
CA LEU A 857 40.78 4.66 0.14
C LEU A 857 40.36 3.49 1.05
N GLN A 858 39.09 3.13 1.00
CA GLN A 858 38.51 2.03 1.75
C GLN A 858 37.86 1.03 0.80
N ASN A 859 37.68 -0.21 1.25
CA ASN A 859 37.01 -1.27 0.48
C ASN A 859 37.60 -1.36 -0.95
N THR A 860 36.72 -1.50 -1.96
CA THR A 860 37.10 -1.65 -3.37
C THR A 860 37.42 -0.35 -4.10
N GLU A 861 37.44 0.81 -3.43
CA GLU A 861 37.68 2.13 -4.05
C GLU A 861 39.01 2.18 -4.82
N GLY A 862 40.02 1.45 -4.33
CA GLY A 862 41.32 1.32 -4.98
C GLY A 862 41.27 0.74 -6.40
N VAL A 863 40.26 -0.04 -6.75
CA VAL A 863 40.11 -0.59 -8.11
C VAL A 863 39.77 0.52 -9.10
N TYR A 864 38.82 1.39 -8.76
CA TYR A 864 38.41 2.52 -9.59
C TYR A 864 39.50 3.60 -9.65
N PHE A 865 40.22 3.80 -8.55
CA PHE A 865 41.42 4.63 -8.53
C PHE A 865 42.44 4.17 -9.59
N VAL A 866 42.78 2.87 -9.61
CA VAL A 866 43.73 2.34 -10.60
C VAL A 866 43.17 2.47 -12.03
N GLN A 867 41.86 2.30 -12.20
CA GLN A 867 41.21 2.48 -13.50
C GLN A 867 41.33 3.92 -14.03
N LEU A 868 41.27 4.93 -13.17
CA LEU A 868 41.53 6.33 -13.57
C LEU A 868 42.94 6.50 -14.12
N PHE A 869 43.96 5.99 -13.42
CA PHE A 869 45.35 6.10 -13.88
C PHE A 869 45.61 5.30 -15.16
N ARG A 870 44.98 4.13 -15.34
CA ARG A 870 44.99 3.41 -16.63
C ARG A 870 44.43 4.27 -17.74
N THR A 871 43.27 4.88 -17.51
CA THR A 871 42.61 5.74 -18.50
C THR A 871 43.44 6.98 -18.81
N ALA A 872 44.12 7.56 -17.83
CA ALA A 872 45.01 8.70 -18.03
C ALA A 872 46.24 8.36 -18.88
N LEU A 873 46.81 7.16 -18.71
CA LEU A 873 47.95 6.69 -19.50
C LEU A 873 47.55 6.29 -20.93
N ASP A 874 46.38 5.67 -21.09
CA ASP A 874 45.89 5.20 -22.38
C ASP A 874 44.92 6.20 -23.05
N LEU A 875 44.85 7.44 -22.55
CA LEU A 875 43.89 8.46 -22.99
C LEU A 875 43.98 8.71 -24.50
N ARG A 876 42.83 8.71 -25.19
CA ARG A 876 42.73 8.97 -26.63
C ARG A 876 41.73 10.08 -26.90
N GLN A 877 42.24 11.29 -27.10
CA GLN A 877 41.45 12.44 -27.56
C GLN A 877 42.02 13.00 -28.87
N GLN A 878 41.29 13.95 -29.48
CA GLN A 878 41.72 14.59 -30.73
C GLN A 878 43.02 15.39 -30.55
N ASP A 879 43.18 16.06 -29.42
CA ASP A 879 44.42 16.78 -29.07
C ASP A 879 45.48 15.79 -28.54
N ARG A 880 46.47 15.52 -29.40
CA ARG A 880 47.60 14.63 -29.08
C ARG A 880 48.55 15.23 -28.05
N GLU A 881 48.74 16.55 -28.04
CA GLU A 881 49.62 17.22 -27.09
C GLU A 881 49.02 17.24 -25.70
N PHE A 882 47.70 17.46 -25.60
CA PHE A 882 46.93 17.27 -24.37
C PHE A 882 47.14 15.85 -23.82
N CYS A 883 46.92 14.83 -24.64
CA CYS A 883 47.09 13.43 -24.23
C CYS A 883 48.52 13.15 -23.76
N LYS A 884 49.53 13.63 -24.49
CA LYS A 884 50.94 13.47 -24.12
C LYS A 884 51.26 14.14 -22.77
N ALA A 885 50.76 15.35 -22.55
CA ALA A 885 50.95 16.09 -21.31
C ALA A 885 50.31 15.39 -20.10
N ILE A 886 49.11 14.81 -20.28
CA ILE A 886 48.41 14.03 -19.24
C ILE A 886 49.14 12.72 -18.94
N ARG A 887 49.63 12.00 -19.97
CA ARG A 887 50.43 10.78 -19.79
C ARG A 887 51.69 11.05 -18.98
N GLY A 888 52.46 12.07 -19.38
CA GLY A 888 53.68 12.47 -18.66
C GLY A 888 53.40 12.82 -17.20
N PHE A 889 52.42 13.70 -16.96
CA PHE A 889 52.04 14.10 -15.61
C PHE A 889 51.56 12.93 -14.74
N SER A 890 50.79 12.01 -15.32
CA SER A 890 50.30 10.82 -14.60
C SER A 890 51.44 9.89 -14.22
N ARG A 891 52.42 9.68 -15.10
CA ARG A 891 53.61 8.84 -14.83
C ARG A 891 54.40 9.35 -13.62
N ASP A 892 54.59 10.65 -13.51
CA ASP A 892 55.33 11.28 -12.40
C ASP A 892 54.66 11.06 -11.02
N LEU A 893 53.34 10.79 -11.01
CA LEU A 893 52.56 10.57 -9.80
C LEU A 893 52.47 9.10 -9.39
N ILE A 894 52.66 8.15 -10.30
CA ILE A 894 52.56 6.69 -10.03
C ILE A 894 53.40 6.26 -8.81
N PRO A 895 54.70 6.62 -8.73
CA PRO A 895 55.54 6.19 -7.61
C PRO A 895 55.00 6.62 -6.24
N ARG A 896 54.23 7.72 -6.18
CA ARG A 896 53.76 8.33 -4.92
C ARG A 896 52.62 7.57 -4.28
N TRP A 897 51.74 6.93 -5.07
CA TRP A 897 50.55 6.26 -4.55
C TRP A 897 50.65 4.73 -4.50
N VAL A 898 51.50 4.12 -5.34
CA VAL A 898 51.64 2.65 -5.46
C VAL A 898 51.85 1.93 -4.11
N PRO A 899 52.74 2.39 -3.20
CA PRO A 899 52.95 1.70 -1.93
C PRO A 899 51.68 1.61 -1.07
N PHE A 900 50.82 2.63 -1.11
CA PHE A 900 49.61 2.65 -0.29
C PHE A 900 48.57 1.64 -0.80
N LEU A 901 48.41 1.49 -2.12
CA LEU A 901 47.47 0.51 -2.69
C LEU A 901 48.01 -0.92 -2.61
N LEU A 902 49.33 -1.13 -2.70
CA LEU A 902 49.94 -2.45 -2.45
C LEU A 902 49.80 -2.88 -0.99
N ALA A 903 49.78 -1.93 -0.05
CA ALA A 903 49.54 -2.17 1.37
C ALA A 903 48.04 -2.26 1.74
N SER A 904 47.12 -2.15 0.76
CA SER A 904 45.68 -2.20 1.01
C SER A 904 45.28 -3.57 1.60
N PRO A 905 44.34 -3.60 2.57
CA PRO A 905 43.81 -4.85 3.13
C PRO A 905 43.04 -5.68 2.09
N GLU A 906 42.48 -5.05 1.05
CA GLU A 906 41.67 -5.71 0.02
C GLU A 906 42.54 -6.37 -1.06
N GLU A 907 42.43 -7.69 -1.22
CA GLU A 907 43.22 -8.44 -2.21
C GLU A 907 42.98 -7.95 -3.64
N GLN A 908 41.73 -7.60 -3.98
CA GLN A 908 41.37 -7.13 -5.31
C GLN A 908 42.09 -5.82 -5.67
N VAL A 909 42.27 -4.91 -4.70
CA VAL A 909 43.00 -3.65 -4.89
C VAL A 909 44.49 -3.93 -5.11
N ARG A 910 45.09 -4.80 -4.28
CA ARG A 910 46.49 -5.20 -4.43
C ARG A 910 46.76 -5.84 -5.79
N ARG A 911 45.88 -6.76 -6.20
CA ARG A 911 45.96 -7.45 -7.49
C ARG A 911 45.81 -6.47 -8.67
N SER A 912 44.80 -5.60 -8.64
CA SER A 912 44.61 -4.59 -9.70
C SER A 912 45.83 -3.67 -9.85
N THR A 913 46.42 -3.26 -8.73
CA THR A 913 47.63 -2.42 -8.68
C THR A 913 48.86 -3.14 -9.24
N HIS A 914 49.06 -4.40 -8.84
CA HIS A 914 50.14 -5.23 -9.38
C HIS A 914 49.98 -5.45 -10.88
N ASP A 915 48.79 -5.85 -11.34
CA ASP A 915 48.52 -6.13 -12.75
C ASP A 915 48.65 -4.87 -13.62
N PHE A 916 48.31 -3.70 -13.07
CA PHE A 916 48.59 -2.41 -13.69
C PHE A 916 50.09 -2.19 -13.92
N LEU A 917 50.93 -2.36 -12.89
CA LEU A 917 52.37 -2.17 -13.02
C LEU A 917 53.03 -3.20 -13.94
N VAL A 918 52.58 -4.45 -13.91
CA VAL A 918 53.08 -5.50 -14.82
C VAL A 918 52.73 -5.16 -16.27
N CYS A 919 51.53 -4.62 -16.53
CA CYS A 919 51.16 -4.17 -17.87
C CYS A 919 52.08 -3.04 -18.35
N GLU A 920 52.36 -2.05 -17.50
CA GLU A 920 53.28 -0.96 -17.83
C GLU A 920 54.73 -1.44 -18.01
N LEU A 921 55.19 -2.42 -17.24
CA LEU A 921 56.49 -3.08 -17.44
C LEU A 921 56.56 -3.81 -18.79
N GLY A 922 55.50 -4.51 -19.18
CA GLY A 922 55.42 -5.19 -20.48
C GLY A 922 55.50 -4.22 -21.69
N LYS A 923 55.09 -2.96 -21.52
CA LYS A 923 55.25 -1.91 -22.55
C LYS A 923 56.72 -1.48 -22.74
N ILE A 924 57.61 -1.78 -21.81
CA ILE A 924 59.06 -1.50 -21.89
C ILE A 924 59.79 -2.53 -22.77
N ASP A 925 59.32 -3.78 -22.74
CA ASP A 925 59.92 -4.93 -23.44
C ASP A 925 59.32 -5.19 -24.84
N ALA A 926 58.28 -4.46 -25.23
CA ALA A 926 57.65 -4.60 -26.54
C ALA A 926 58.56 -4.07 -27.66
N ASP A 927 58.94 -4.93 -28.61
CA ASP A 927 59.68 -4.54 -29.82
C ASP A 927 58.90 -3.49 -30.62
N ALA A 928 59.62 -2.49 -31.14
CA ALA A 928 59.13 -1.33 -31.91
C ALA A 928 58.44 -1.66 -33.26
N THR A 929 57.98 -2.90 -33.45
CA THR A 929 57.36 -3.40 -34.68
C THR A 929 55.88 -3.77 -34.52
N SER A 930 55.30 -3.61 -33.32
CA SER A 930 53.84 -3.66 -33.12
C SER A 930 53.25 -2.26 -33.12
N ASP A 931 52.01 -2.13 -33.59
CA ASP A 931 51.21 -0.95 -33.96
C ASP A 931 50.93 0.08 -32.82
N HIS A 932 51.89 0.27 -31.91
CA HIS A 932 51.81 1.13 -30.74
C HIS A 932 52.74 2.34 -30.86
N ASP A 933 52.13 3.52 -30.77
CA ASP A 933 52.69 4.89 -30.84
C ASP A 933 53.60 5.22 -29.62
N VAL A 934 54.48 4.30 -29.19
CA VAL A 934 55.38 4.49 -28.03
C VAL A 934 56.72 5.02 -28.52
N THR A 935 57.02 6.28 -28.19
CA THR A 935 58.29 6.90 -28.59
C THR A 935 59.46 6.39 -27.73
N VAL A 936 60.70 6.51 -28.22
CA VAL A 936 61.91 6.21 -27.42
C VAL A 936 61.93 7.03 -26.12
N ASP A 937 61.41 8.26 -26.17
CA ASP A 937 61.27 9.15 -25.01
C ASP A 937 60.25 8.60 -23.98
N ASP A 938 59.17 7.97 -24.44
CA ASP A 938 58.20 7.28 -23.59
C ASP A 938 58.80 6.06 -22.89
N GLN A 939 59.64 5.28 -23.58
CA GLN A 939 60.33 4.12 -22.97
C GLN A 939 61.31 4.55 -21.88
N VAL A 940 62.03 5.66 -22.08
CA VAL A 940 62.93 6.23 -21.07
C VAL A 940 62.15 6.71 -19.85
N SER A 941 61.05 7.45 -20.07
CA SER A 941 60.15 7.92 -19.00
C SER A 941 59.51 6.76 -18.21
N LEU A 942 59.07 5.70 -18.88
CA LEU A 942 58.51 4.50 -18.24
C LEU A 942 59.54 3.77 -17.38
N ARG A 943 60.77 3.60 -17.87
CA ARG A 943 61.87 3.00 -17.10
C ARG A 943 62.19 3.82 -15.85
N GLN A 944 62.25 5.14 -15.98
CA GLN A 944 62.50 6.04 -14.86
C GLN A 944 61.38 5.95 -13.80
N MET A 945 60.12 5.93 -14.22
CA MET A 945 58.97 5.76 -13.34
C MET A 945 59.02 4.43 -12.58
N MET A 946 59.40 3.32 -13.25
CA MET A 946 59.51 2.01 -12.60
C MET A 946 60.64 1.97 -11.57
N LYS A 947 61.82 2.52 -11.90
CA LYS A 947 62.94 2.66 -10.95
C LYS A 947 62.55 3.47 -9.73
N GLN A 948 61.90 4.63 -9.93
CA GLN A 948 61.39 5.47 -8.84
C GLN A 948 60.32 4.76 -8.00
N THR A 949 59.43 4.01 -8.62
CA THR A 949 58.42 3.20 -7.90
C THR A 949 59.08 2.19 -6.98
N GLY A 950 60.13 1.49 -7.46
CA GLY A 950 60.92 0.57 -6.64
C GLY A 950 61.57 1.25 -5.43
N VAL A 951 62.18 2.42 -5.64
CA VAL A 951 62.81 3.23 -4.57
C VAL A 951 61.78 3.61 -3.51
N ILE A 952 60.62 4.15 -3.91
CA ILE A 952 59.59 4.61 -2.97
C ILE A 952 58.93 3.42 -2.24
N CYS A 953 58.71 2.28 -2.90
CA CYS A 953 58.24 1.05 -2.24
C CYS A 953 59.22 0.60 -1.14
N LEU A 954 60.54 0.61 -1.41
CA LEU A 954 61.56 0.27 -0.42
C LEU A 954 61.62 1.27 0.73
N GLN A 955 61.49 2.58 0.45
CA GLN A 955 61.41 3.61 1.48
C GLN A 955 60.16 3.44 2.36
N TYR A 956 59.01 3.11 1.77
CA TYR A 956 57.77 2.81 2.49
C TYR A 956 57.96 1.62 3.44
N LEU A 957 58.48 0.48 2.95
CA LEU A 957 58.75 -0.69 3.78
C LEU A 957 59.75 -0.37 4.91
N ARG A 958 60.79 0.43 4.61
CA ARG A 958 61.76 0.88 5.59
C ARG A 958 61.11 1.68 6.70
N ASP A 959 60.28 2.67 6.37
CA ASP A 959 59.77 3.65 7.32
C ASP A 959 58.54 3.15 8.11
N HIS A 960 57.73 2.27 7.52
CA HIS A 960 56.51 1.73 8.14
C HIS A 960 56.72 0.37 8.82
N HIS A 961 57.60 -0.50 8.29
CA HIS A 961 57.79 -1.85 8.82
C HIS A 961 59.16 -2.06 9.46
N VAL A 962 60.27 -1.77 8.75
CA VAL A 962 61.62 -2.07 9.25
C VAL A 962 62.02 -1.19 10.43
N ARG A 963 61.86 0.14 10.32
CA ARG A 963 62.19 1.10 11.40
C ARG A 963 61.28 0.95 12.61
N ARG A 964 59.99 0.65 12.38
CA ARG A 964 58.97 0.51 13.44
C ARG A 964 58.85 -0.92 13.99
N ARG A 965 59.55 -1.89 13.39
CA ARG A 965 59.43 -3.34 13.67
C ARG A 965 57.97 -3.85 13.58
N ALA A 966 57.19 -3.31 12.66
CA ALA A 966 55.81 -3.72 12.44
C ALA A 966 55.74 -4.93 11.51
N GLN A 967 54.99 -5.95 11.89
CA GLN A 967 54.77 -7.16 11.10
C GLN A 967 53.89 -6.87 9.87
N MET A 968 54.03 -7.68 8.82
CA MET A 968 53.20 -7.63 7.62
C MET A 968 52.79 -9.06 7.22
N SER A 969 51.55 -9.26 6.77
CA SER A 969 51.10 -10.55 6.27
C SER A 969 51.85 -10.96 4.99
N ARG A 970 52.05 -12.27 4.81
CA ARG A 970 52.75 -12.84 3.65
C ARG A 970 52.12 -12.43 2.32
N GLU A 971 50.80 -12.33 2.27
CA GLU A 971 50.08 -11.97 1.04
C GLU A 971 50.37 -10.54 0.56
N ILE A 972 50.41 -9.58 1.49
CA ILE A 972 50.75 -8.19 1.19
C ILE A 972 52.24 -8.10 0.82
N ALA A 973 53.09 -8.77 1.60
CA ALA A 973 54.53 -8.77 1.38
C ALA A 973 54.93 -9.36 0.02
N ASP A 974 54.27 -10.43 -0.44
CA ASP A 974 54.52 -11.05 -1.75
C ASP A 974 54.31 -10.06 -2.90
N LYS A 975 53.26 -9.22 -2.82
CA LYS A 975 52.99 -8.20 -3.85
C LYS A 975 54.08 -7.12 -3.90
N PHE A 976 54.54 -6.65 -2.74
CA PHE A 976 55.67 -5.72 -2.67
C PHE A 976 56.95 -6.32 -3.26
N LEU A 977 57.27 -7.56 -2.91
CA LEU A 977 58.47 -8.24 -3.38
C LEU A 977 58.47 -8.42 -4.90
N LYS A 978 57.33 -8.84 -5.49
CA LYS A 978 57.18 -8.98 -6.95
C LYS A 978 57.33 -7.66 -7.70
N VAL A 979 56.76 -6.57 -7.18
CA VAL A 979 56.90 -5.25 -7.79
C VAL A 979 58.36 -4.77 -7.71
N ILE A 980 59.02 -4.91 -6.56
CA ILE A 980 60.42 -4.51 -6.38
C ILE A 980 61.35 -5.34 -7.28
N GLU A 981 61.11 -6.64 -7.41
CA GLU A 981 61.85 -7.51 -8.33
C GLU A 981 61.68 -7.05 -9.79
N GLY A 982 60.43 -6.79 -10.22
CA GLY A 982 60.14 -6.23 -11.54
C GLY A 982 60.87 -4.90 -11.79
N CYS A 983 60.83 -3.97 -10.84
CA CYS A 983 61.55 -2.70 -10.96
C CYS A 983 63.07 -2.90 -11.05
N ALA A 984 63.66 -3.84 -10.32
CA ALA A 984 65.10 -4.11 -10.36
C ALA A 984 65.55 -4.69 -11.71
N THR A 985 64.72 -5.48 -12.40
CA THR A 985 65.05 -6.00 -13.74
C THR A 985 65.20 -4.90 -14.80
N THR A 986 64.55 -3.75 -14.61
CA THR A 986 64.68 -2.58 -15.50
C THR A 986 66.04 -1.87 -15.39
N VAL A 987 66.81 -2.13 -14.31
CA VAL A 987 68.18 -1.63 -14.14
C VAL A 987 69.18 -2.49 -14.91
N ALA A 988 68.99 -3.82 -14.90
CA ALA A 988 69.89 -4.79 -15.55
C ALA A 988 69.91 -4.70 -17.08
N THR A 989 68.92 -4.05 -17.69
CA THR A 989 68.74 -3.91 -19.15
C THR A 989 69.29 -2.60 -19.72
N THR A 990 69.90 -1.71 -18.92
CA THR A 990 70.34 -0.37 -19.36
C THR A 990 71.83 -0.08 -19.16
N GLY A 991 72.42 0.70 -20.09
CA GLY A 991 73.80 1.17 -20.04
C GLY A 991 74.02 2.69 -19.94
N ASP A 992 73.01 3.55 -19.82
CA ASP A 992 73.29 5.03 -19.85
C ASP A 992 72.22 6.02 -19.32
N THR A 993 71.27 5.64 -18.46
CA THR A 993 70.24 6.59 -17.95
C THR A 993 70.19 6.63 -16.42
N GLN A 994 70.71 7.72 -15.83
CA GLN A 994 70.73 8.10 -14.40
C GLN A 994 71.35 7.07 -13.42
N PRO A 995 72.70 7.04 -13.27
CA PRO A 995 73.38 6.12 -12.36
C PRO A 995 73.05 6.34 -10.88
N GLU A 996 72.63 7.53 -10.47
CA GLU A 996 72.31 7.85 -9.07
C GLU A 996 71.06 7.10 -8.57
N LEU A 997 70.02 7.02 -9.40
CA LEU A 997 68.76 6.34 -9.04
C LEU A 997 68.94 4.81 -9.01
N ASP A 998 69.76 4.28 -9.91
CA ASP A 998 70.11 2.85 -9.96
C ASP A 998 70.92 2.43 -8.73
N VAL A 999 71.89 3.27 -8.32
CA VAL A 999 72.66 3.06 -7.09
C VAL A 999 71.76 3.16 -5.85
N GLU A 1000 70.84 4.13 -5.79
CA GLU A 1000 69.91 4.27 -4.68
C GLU A 1000 68.98 3.06 -4.55
N LEU A 1001 68.41 2.58 -5.67
CA LEU A 1001 67.52 1.42 -5.70
C LEU A 1001 68.22 0.15 -5.18
N LEU A 1002 69.42 -0.15 -5.70
CA LEU A 1002 70.19 -1.33 -5.30
C LEU A 1002 70.65 -1.24 -3.84
N THR A 1003 71.09 -0.06 -3.38
CA THR A 1003 71.51 0.15 -1.99
C THR A 1003 70.34 -0.05 -1.02
N LEU A 1004 69.17 0.53 -1.31
CA LEU A 1004 67.96 0.35 -0.50
C LEU A 1004 67.47 -1.11 -0.53
N GLN A 1005 67.66 -1.82 -1.64
CA GLN A 1005 67.27 -3.22 -1.76
C GLN A 1005 68.06 -4.10 -0.78
N ASP A 1006 69.39 -3.90 -0.72
CA ASP A 1006 70.27 -4.61 0.21
C ASP A 1006 69.98 -4.28 1.68
N ASP A 1007 69.74 -2.99 1.97
CA ASP A 1007 69.51 -2.48 3.33
C ASP A 1007 68.13 -2.83 3.90
N VAL A 1008 67.09 -2.91 3.06
CA VAL A 1008 65.69 -3.01 3.52
C VAL A 1008 65.15 -4.44 3.43
N LEU A 1009 65.43 -5.19 2.36
CA LEU A 1009 64.77 -6.48 2.11
C LEU A 1009 65.15 -7.56 3.12
N ASN A 1010 66.42 -7.63 3.52
CA ASN A 1010 66.90 -8.64 4.49
C ASN A 1010 66.27 -8.46 5.88
N PRO A 1011 66.23 -7.25 6.47
CA PRO A 1011 65.45 -6.98 7.68
C PRO A 1011 63.94 -7.19 7.49
N PHE A 1012 63.37 -6.77 6.36
CA PHE A 1012 61.93 -6.87 6.10
C PHE A 1012 61.44 -8.31 6.00
N ARG A 1013 62.18 -9.21 5.34
CA ARG A 1013 61.83 -10.64 5.24
C ARG A 1013 61.67 -11.33 6.61
N ARG A 1014 62.34 -10.81 7.65
CA ARG A 1014 62.22 -11.31 9.03
C ARG A 1014 60.96 -10.82 9.76
N LEU A 1015 60.24 -9.86 9.18
CA LEU A 1015 59.01 -9.26 9.72
C LEU A 1015 57.74 -9.78 9.01
N ILE A 1016 57.88 -10.68 8.03
CA ILE A 1016 56.77 -11.31 7.31
C ILE A 1016 56.19 -12.44 8.17
N VAL A 1017 54.87 -12.45 8.33
CA VAL A 1017 54.14 -13.45 9.14
C VAL A 1017 53.06 -14.12 8.29
N ASP A 1018 52.79 -15.40 8.56
CA ASP A 1018 51.61 -16.09 8.03
C ASP A 1018 50.40 -15.70 8.86
N GLU A 1019 49.29 -15.29 8.23
CA GLU A 1019 48.05 -15.04 8.97
C GLU A 1019 47.62 -16.37 9.64
N LEU A 1020 47.47 -16.34 10.96
CA LEU A 1020 46.73 -17.36 11.67
C LEU A 1020 45.25 -17.11 11.36
N GLU A 1021 44.54 -18.14 10.89
CA GLU A 1021 43.08 -18.13 10.85
C GLU A 1021 42.57 -17.71 12.23
N GLU A 1022 41.97 -16.52 12.34
CA GLU A 1022 41.17 -16.18 13.51
C GLU A 1022 39.95 -17.12 13.48
N ASP A 1023 40.06 -18.21 14.25
CA ASP A 1023 38.92 -19.02 14.66
C ASP A 1023 37.83 -18.09 15.19
N GLY A 1024 36.68 -18.12 14.52
CA GLY A 1024 35.48 -17.35 14.88
C GLY A 1024 34.91 -17.78 16.24
N SER A 1025 35.54 -17.32 17.33
CA SER A 1025 34.98 -17.36 18.67
C SER A 1025 35.14 -16.01 19.34
N GLY A 1026 34.18 -15.12 19.12
CA GLY A 1026 34.14 -13.84 19.82
C GLY A 1026 33.09 -12.86 19.31
N MET A 1027 31.80 -13.18 19.34
CA MET A 1027 30.76 -12.18 19.60
C MET A 1027 29.44 -12.83 20.05
N LEU A 1028 29.08 -12.51 21.31
CA LEU A 1028 27.71 -12.37 21.81
C LEU A 1028 26.98 -11.24 21.08
#